data_AF-A0A9W2ZU57-F1
#
_entry.id   AF-A0A9W2ZU57-F1
#
_cell.length_a   1.000
_cell.length_b   1.000
_cell.length_c   1.000
_cell.angle_alpha   90.00
_cell.angle_beta   90.00
_cell.angle_gamma   90.00
#
_symmetry.space_group_name_H-M   'P 1'
#
loop_
_entity.id
_entity.type
_entity.pdbx_description
1 polymer ?
#
loop_
_entity_poly.entity_id
_entity_poly.type
_entity_poly.pdbx_seq_one_letter_code
_entity_poly.pdbx_strand_id
1 'polypeptide(L)'
;MANIVIKKYLNKLTWSQQFWFRTQLIRASSSQARYNSLNIQMLTKSLHEHIFKQASPIQFCPKSLKLVESHLKKHGLSSKTSSSPLSEVNIKLPPICGDDINQHFINIANDQLKDYRSFIDDIALSNLPPPPSTWQWSKGWTKYYADGSYESVAFPDAKGLVFDIECLMSEGDYPTMATAVSKSHWYSWVSDYLLEDKFRWSKRPQLKDLIPLETNPDSMLPPDGKWLPGLVIGHNVGFDRSFVKEQYFTEGTKMRFLDTMSLHIAICGQTSFQRLLHKTGGKDSTRKEIVEHETRQKQFNTMASQEWKKVSSMNNLRDVHQLHCGGDALQKTMRDVFVSGTMSDVREHFQDLMNYCALDVKATFEVFVKLWPEFLERFPHPVTLAGMLEMGSAYLPINDSWQRYLQQSDTTFDEMEKELKKLLMAQADEACSLIHNDEYKNDPWLWDLDWSTSPYRLNKTCTNSHHVKDPFLTNEADNYPDLLEYAENGNAVTEEYKKVIKSVYATAARIPKNPAFMPGYPVWYKELCPRTKDAEFYPGPSLISTQCRAVPKLLRLTWKGYPLHYDEKLGWGYLVPDTKSMGPLEEELMAQESEHKVQQGFPLKAFLNFLQQNNPQCNLTKDSDPLSDFECLSQGFDDSAMELEEKLPHLEAALGSKYSKKASNGDAGHDIGIAGVLFYKIPHKNGDNSNVGNPLARDYLLRAEDGTLSASADTQADRVLKLGKMCSYWKNNKKRITGQMFVWLNDSELSSHITCDPSYNVDGFYGAIVPRIVTAGTITRRAVEPTWLTVSNSYVDRIGSELKGMIQSPPGYVFVGADVDSQELWIAAVLGDAYFMKEHGCTALGWMTLQGNKTDKTDLHSKTAQIVNISRDHAKVMNYARIYGAGQTFAEKLLQQFNPQLSQQEAKRKASEMYKQTKGRRNAQRQWIGGSESYMFNALETVAYSEKPRTPVLGCCISKALEPSYVMEDFLTSRVNWVVQSSAVDYLHLMLVCMRWLFTTYNIKGRFCISIHDEVRYLVKTPDRYNAALALQITNLLTRCMFAFKLGMNDLPQSVAFFSAVDIDQCLRKEVTMDCVTPSNPHGLHHTYNIPRGEALDIFQILDKTEGLLQPTS
;
A
#
# COMPACT_ATOMS: atom_id res chain seq x y z
N MET A 1 33.19 -11.70 -51.28
CA MET A 1 32.64 -11.07 -52.50
C MET A 1 31.11 -11.00 -52.53
N ALA A 2 30.36 -12.03 -52.10
CA ALA A 2 28.89 -12.01 -52.06
C ALA A 2 28.27 -10.82 -51.26
N ASN A 3 28.86 -10.43 -50.13
CA ASN A 3 28.37 -9.30 -49.31
C ASN A 3 28.47 -7.92 -49.98
N ILE A 4 29.39 -7.74 -50.93
CA ILE A 4 29.57 -6.45 -51.64
C ILE A 4 28.51 -6.32 -52.75
N VAL A 5 28.16 -7.44 -53.39
CA VAL A 5 27.11 -7.50 -54.42
C VAL A 5 25.73 -7.27 -53.81
N ILE A 6 25.47 -7.85 -52.63
CA ILE A 6 24.20 -7.67 -51.89
C ILE A 6 24.02 -6.22 -51.41
N LYS A 7 25.07 -5.57 -50.90
CA LYS A 7 25.03 -4.14 -50.51
C LYS A 7 24.72 -3.21 -51.69
N LYS A 8 25.29 -3.49 -52.86
CA LYS A 8 25.01 -2.73 -54.09
C LYS A 8 23.58 -2.93 -54.61
N TYR A 9 23.00 -4.11 -54.39
CA TYR A 9 21.62 -4.42 -54.80
C TYR A 9 20.58 -3.83 -53.85
N LEU A 10 20.84 -3.84 -52.53
CA LEU A 10 19.96 -3.27 -51.51
C LEU A 10 19.79 -1.75 -51.67
N ASN A 11 20.86 -1.02 -52.00
CA ASN A 11 20.80 0.44 -52.20
C ASN A 11 19.95 0.90 -53.40
N LYS A 12 19.46 -0.02 -54.25
CA LYS A 12 18.58 0.28 -55.38
C LYS A 12 17.09 0.00 -55.12
N LEU A 13 16.75 -0.59 -53.97
CA LEU A 13 15.39 -0.97 -53.61
C LEU A 13 14.71 0.15 -52.80
N THR A 14 13.38 0.28 -52.93
CA THR A 14 12.59 1.20 -52.09
C THR A 14 12.62 0.76 -50.63
N TRP A 15 12.35 1.66 -49.69
CA TRP A 15 12.36 1.35 -48.25
C TRP A 15 11.46 0.15 -47.91
N SER A 16 10.29 0.04 -48.53
CA SER A 16 9.37 -1.10 -48.36
C SER A 16 9.95 -2.44 -48.86
N GLN A 17 10.73 -2.41 -49.95
CA GLN A 17 11.38 -3.59 -50.51
C GLN A 17 12.64 -3.99 -49.73
N GLN A 18 13.41 -3.01 -49.24
CA GLN A 18 14.54 -3.25 -48.33
C GLN A 18 14.05 -3.82 -47.00
N PHE A 19 12.95 -3.29 -46.47
CA PHE A 19 12.26 -3.82 -45.30
C PHE A 19 11.85 -5.27 -45.56
N TRP A 20 11.08 -5.53 -46.63
CA TRP A 20 10.65 -6.88 -46.99
C TRP A 20 11.82 -7.87 -47.18
N PHE A 21 12.90 -7.47 -47.84
CA PHE A 21 14.10 -8.32 -48.01
C PHE A 21 14.86 -8.55 -46.70
N ARG A 22 14.94 -7.56 -45.80
CA ARG A 22 15.52 -7.73 -44.46
C ARG A 22 14.63 -8.64 -43.59
N THR A 23 13.32 -8.46 -43.64
CA THR A 23 12.35 -9.34 -42.96
C THR A 23 12.46 -10.77 -43.50
N GLN A 24 12.65 -10.95 -44.81
CA GLN A 24 12.86 -12.27 -45.43
C GLN A 24 14.23 -12.87 -45.07
N LEU A 25 15.32 -12.09 -44.98
CA LEU A 25 16.63 -12.59 -44.57
C LEU A 25 16.68 -12.97 -43.08
N ILE A 26 15.98 -12.23 -42.22
CA ILE A 26 15.78 -12.57 -40.80
C ILE A 26 14.88 -13.80 -40.65
N ARG A 27 13.88 -13.96 -41.52
CA ARG A 27 13.03 -15.17 -41.59
C ARG A 27 13.73 -16.38 -42.20
N ALA A 28 14.67 -16.20 -43.12
CA ALA A 28 15.35 -17.27 -43.85
C ALA A 28 16.46 -17.98 -43.04
N SER A 29 16.83 -17.48 -41.85
CA SER A 29 17.70 -18.21 -40.92
C SER A 29 16.93 -19.06 -39.91
N SER A 30 15.67 -19.41 -40.17
CA SER A 30 14.80 -20.11 -39.23
C SER A 30 15.39 -21.46 -38.81
N SER A 31 15.97 -21.51 -37.62
CA SER A 31 16.04 -22.75 -36.86
C SER A 31 14.61 -23.25 -36.64
N GLN A 32 14.40 -24.56 -36.67
CA GLN A 32 13.12 -25.12 -36.28
C GLN A 32 12.84 -24.78 -34.81
N ALA A 33 11.68 -24.21 -34.51
CA ALA A 33 11.28 -23.86 -33.14
C ALA A 33 11.43 -25.08 -32.22
N ARG A 34 12.04 -24.87 -31.06
CA ARG A 34 12.29 -25.93 -30.07
C ARG A 34 11.06 -26.11 -29.19
N TYR A 35 10.69 -27.36 -28.95
CA TYR A 35 9.60 -27.73 -28.06
C TYR A 35 10.08 -28.74 -27.02
N ASN A 36 9.49 -28.67 -25.83
CA ASN A 36 9.69 -29.69 -24.79
C ASN A 36 8.77 -30.91 -25.01
N SER A 37 8.81 -31.86 -24.09
CA SER A 37 8.04 -33.11 -24.19
C SER A 37 6.52 -32.92 -24.15
N LEU A 38 6.04 -31.74 -23.76
CA LEU A 38 4.63 -31.35 -23.63
C LEU A 38 4.19 -30.36 -24.71
N ASN A 39 5.00 -30.22 -25.77
CA ASN A 39 4.77 -29.30 -26.88
C ASN A 39 4.74 -27.81 -26.47
N ILE A 40 5.44 -27.45 -25.38
CA ILE A 40 5.65 -26.07 -24.98
C ILE A 40 6.89 -25.53 -25.69
N GLN A 41 6.75 -24.36 -26.33
CA GLN A 41 7.85 -23.70 -27.02
C GLN A 41 8.91 -23.22 -26.02
N MET A 42 10.15 -23.63 -26.27
CA MET A 42 11.33 -23.34 -25.45
C MET A 42 12.16 -22.22 -26.06
N LEU A 43 13.23 -21.80 -25.38
CA LEU A 43 14.18 -20.84 -25.92
C LEU A 43 14.73 -21.26 -27.29
N THR A 44 15.07 -20.26 -28.11
CA THR A 44 15.78 -20.47 -29.38
C THR A 44 17.10 -21.20 -29.13
N LYS A 45 17.55 -21.98 -30.11
CA LYS A 45 18.75 -22.81 -29.98
C LYS A 45 19.99 -21.99 -29.59
N SER A 46 20.15 -20.80 -30.16
CA SER A 46 21.23 -19.86 -29.85
C SER A 46 21.23 -19.41 -28.39
N LEU A 47 20.08 -19.00 -27.85
CA LEU A 47 19.95 -18.57 -26.46
C LEU A 47 20.18 -19.72 -25.48
N HIS A 48 19.62 -20.90 -25.77
CA HIS A 48 19.80 -22.08 -24.94
C HIS A 48 21.26 -22.53 -24.89
N GLU A 49 21.94 -22.63 -26.03
CA GLU A 49 23.35 -23.03 -26.10
C GLU A 49 24.26 -22.02 -25.39
N HIS A 50 23.94 -20.72 -25.48
CA HIS A 50 24.69 -19.67 -24.79
C HIS A 50 24.51 -19.72 -23.27
N ILE A 51 23.29 -19.94 -22.78
CA ILE A 51 22.96 -19.91 -21.35
C ILE A 51 23.30 -21.22 -20.62
N PHE A 52 22.96 -22.36 -21.22
CA PHE A 52 23.07 -23.68 -20.59
C PHE A 52 24.23 -24.52 -21.15
N LYS A 53 25.07 -23.98 -22.05
CA LYS A 53 26.33 -24.56 -22.55
C LYS A 53 26.32 -26.07 -22.81
N GLN A 54 25.57 -26.51 -23.83
CA GLN A 54 25.44 -27.91 -24.24
C GLN A 54 24.97 -28.88 -23.14
N ALA A 55 24.24 -28.39 -22.13
CA ALA A 55 23.53 -29.28 -21.20
C ALA A 55 22.66 -30.28 -21.99
N SER A 56 22.92 -31.57 -21.77
CA SER A 56 22.16 -32.65 -22.41
C SER A 56 20.67 -32.47 -22.09
N PRO A 57 19.77 -32.52 -23.09
CA PRO A 57 18.34 -32.50 -22.82
C PRO A 57 18.00 -33.67 -21.89
N ILE A 58 17.21 -33.39 -20.86
CA ILE A 58 16.74 -34.41 -19.92
C ILE A 58 15.90 -35.40 -20.73
N GLN A 59 16.41 -36.63 -20.92
CA GLN A 59 15.65 -37.67 -21.59
C GLN A 59 14.58 -38.22 -20.63
N PHE A 60 13.32 -37.91 -20.92
CA PHE A 60 12.20 -38.42 -20.14
C PHE A 60 11.89 -39.89 -20.46
N CYS A 61 11.71 -40.69 -19.40
CA CYS A 61 11.21 -42.05 -19.53
C CYS A 61 9.75 -42.02 -20.06
N PRO A 62 9.38 -42.86 -21.03
CA PRO A 62 8.01 -42.93 -21.55
C PRO A 62 6.93 -43.17 -20.47
N LYS A 63 7.26 -43.86 -19.38
CA LYS A 63 6.34 -44.07 -18.24
C LYS A 63 6.01 -42.76 -17.53
N SER A 64 6.99 -41.88 -17.39
CA SER A 64 6.85 -40.58 -16.75
C SER A 64 5.96 -39.64 -17.56
N LEU A 65 6.10 -39.64 -18.89
CA LEU A 65 5.24 -38.84 -19.77
C LEU A 65 3.77 -39.26 -19.66
N LYS A 66 3.48 -40.57 -19.63
CA LYS A 66 2.12 -41.07 -19.41
C LYS A 66 1.52 -40.58 -18.08
N LEU A 67 2.33 -40.48 -17.02
CA LEU A 67 1.89 -39.95 -15.74
C LEU A 67 1.51 -38.47 -15.85
N VAL A 68 2.34 -37.66 -16.51
CA VAL A 68 2.06 -36.24 -16.77
C VAL A 68 0.79 -36.07 -17.61
N GLU A 69 0.65 -36.81 -18.71
CA GLU A 69 -0.55 -36.79 -19.54
C GLU A 69 -1.80 -37.19 -18.75
N SER A 70 -1.71 -38.21 -17.90
CA SER A 70 -2.82 -38.63 -17.04
C SER A 70 -3.21 -37.56 -16.03
N HIS A 71 -2.23 -36.85 -15.45
CA HIS A 71 -2.44 -35.74 -14.52
C HIS A 71 -3.13 -34.56 -15.22
N LEU A 72 -2.61 -34.11 -16.36
CA LEU A 72 -3.19 -33.01 -17.13
C LEU A 72 -4.61 -33.35 -17.59
N LYS A 73 -4.83 -34.55 -18.13
CA LYS A 73 -6.16 -35.01 -18.58
C LYS A 73 -7.17 -35.04 -17.44
N LYS A 74 -6.77 -35.44 -16.24
CA LYS A 74 -7.64 -35.43 -15.04
C LYS A 74 -8.15 -34.03 -14.71
N HIS A 75 -7.36 -32.99 -14.99
CA HIS A 75 -7.73 -31.60 -14.77
C HIS A 75 -8.37 -30.92 -16.00
N GLY A 76 -8.71 -31.70 -17.04
CA GLY A 76 -9.30 -31.18 -18.27
C GLY A 76 -8.33 -30.34 -19.10
N LEU A 77 -7.02 -30.61 -18.99
CA LEU A 77 -5.96 -29.97 -19.76
C LEU A 77 -5.41 -30.98 -20.79
N SER A 78 -4.98 -30.51 -21.96
CA SER A 78 -4.46 -31.35 -23.04
C SER A 78 -3.09 -30.84 -23.48
N SER A 79 -2.15 -31.75 -23.69
CA SER A 79 -0.83 -31.46 -24.30
C SER A 79 -0.91 -31.15 -25.80
N LYS A 80 -2.07 -31.34 -26.43
CA LYS A 80 -2.28 -31.17 -27.88
C LYS A 80 -2.93 -29.85 -28.28
N THR A 81 -3.07 -28.90 -27.36
CA THR A 81 -3.64 -27.59 -27.68
C THR A 81 -2.62 -26.81 -28.51
N SER A 82 -2.85 -26.72 -29.83
CA SER A 82 -2.03 -26.00 -30.78
C SER A 82 -2.20 -24.49 -30.58
N SER A 83 -1.50 -23.90 -29.60
CA SER A 83 -1.28 -22.45 -29.63
C SER A 83 -0.40 -22.13 -30.84
N SER A 84 -0.72 -21.03 -31.55
CA SER A 84 0.12 -20.56 -32.64
C SER A 84 1.55 -20.35 -32.13
N PRO A 85 2.59 -20.83 -32.85
CA PRO A 85 3.96 -20.71 -32.40
C PRO A 85 4.31 -19.24 -32.16
N LEU A 86 4.94 -18.95 -31.02
CA LEU A 86 5.49 -17.64 -30.74
C LEU A 86 6.60 -17.34 -31.75
N SER A 87 6.69 -16.08 -32.17
CA SER A 87 7.77 -15.65 -33.07
C SER A 87 9.13 -15.86 -32.40
N GLU A 88 10.12 -16.37 -33.13
CA GLU A 88 11.46 -16.60 -32.57
C GLU A 88 12.13 -15.28 -32.19
N VAL A 89 12.80 -15.28 -31.03
CA VAL A 89 13.54 -14.12 -30.51
C VAL A 89 15.04 -14.41 -30.63
N ASN A 90 15.72 -13.59 -31.44
CA ASN A 90 17.17 -13.69 -31.67
C ASN A 90 17.89 -12.45 -31.12
N ILE A 91 18.39 -12.56 -29.88
CA ILE A 91 19.17 -11.52 -29.20
C ILE A 91 20.63 -12.00 -29.10
N LYS A 92 21.59 -11.10 -29.29
CA LYS A 92 23.00 -11.40 -28.99
C LYS A 92 23.28 -11.10 -27.52
N LEU A 93 23.33 -12.17 -26.72
CA LEU A 93 23.59 -12.05 -25.29
C LEU A 93 25.05 -11.68 -25.00
N PRO A 94 25.32 -10.89 -23.94
CA PRO A 94 26.66 -10.70 -23.42
C PRO A 94 27.30 -12.04 -23.01
N PRO A 95 28.64 -12.14 -23.01
CA PRO A 95 29.32 -13.35 -22.59
C PRO A 95 29.02 -13.66 -21.12
N ILE A 96 28.70 -14.92 -20.82
CA ILE A 96 28.43 -15.38 -19.47
C ILE A 96 29.76 -15.57 -18.72
N CYS A 97 29.92 -14.86 -17.61
CA CYS A 97 31.12 -14.89 -16.77
C CYS A 97 31.19 -16.17 -15.91
N GLY A 98 31.82 -17.24 -16.40
CA GLY A 98 31.96 -18.50 -15.65
C GLY A 98 31.33 -19.67 -16.40
N ASP A 99 31.28 -20.86 -15.78
CA ASP A 99 30.90 -22.10 -16.47
C ASP A 99 29.39 -22.24 -16.69
N ASP A 100 28.58 -21.79 -15.73
CA ASP A 100 27.12 -21.83 -15.80
C ASP A 100 26.51 -20.50 -15.33
N ILE A 101 25.18 -20.41 -15.40
CA ILE A 101 24.44 -19.20 -15.01
C ILE A 101 24.55 -18.88 -13.51
N ASN A 102 24.68 -19.89 -12.65
CA ASN A 102 24.87 -19.66 -11.22
C ASN A 102 26.26 -19.05 -10.95
N GLN A 103 27.30 -19.60 -11.55
CA GLN A 103 28.66 -19.05 -11.45
C GLN A 103 28.72 -17.63 -12.01
N HIS A 104 27.96 -17.34 -13.07
CA HIS A 104 27.80 -15.99 -13.58
C HIS A 104 27.27 -15.01 -12.54
N PHE A 105 26.14 -15.34 -11.90
CA PHE A 105 25.57 -14.49 -10.84
C PHE A 105 26.50 -14.34 -9.63
N ILE A 106 27.23 -15.39 -9.25
CA ILE A 106 28.24 -15.33 -8.20
C ILE A 106 29.37 -14.38 -8.59
N ASN A 107 29.90 -14.50 -9.81
CA ASN A 107 31.03 -13.71 -10.29
C ASN A 107 30.68 -12.23 -10.41
N ILE A 108 29.54 -11.88 -11.01
CA ILE A 108 29.13 -10.47 -11.14
C ILE A 108 28.78 -9.86 -9.79
N ALA A 109 28.21 -10.62 -8.85
CA ALA A 109 27.93 -10.12 -7.51
C ALA A 109 29.22 -9.89 -6.71
N ASN A 110 30.17 -10.82 -6.78
CA ASN A 110 31.47 -10.67 -6.11
C ASN A 110 32.29 -9.50 -6.69
N ASP A 111 32.24 -9.28 -8.01
CA ASP A 111 32.87 -8.12 -8.63
C ASP A 111 32.28 -6.80 -8.11
N GLN A 112 30.94 -6.71 -8.04
CA GLN A 112 30.25 -5.54 -7.48
C GLN A 112 30.52 -5.33 -5.99
N LEU A 113 30.77 -6.40 -5.24
CA LEU A 113 31.01 -6.40 -3.80
C LEU A 113 32.47 -6.27 -3.40
N LYS A 114 33.41 -6.40 -4.33
CA LYS A 114 34.86 -6.56 -4.05
C LYS A 114 35.38 -5.55 -3.01
N ASP A 115 35.13 -4.27 -3.24
CA ASP A 115 35.60 -3.19 -2.35
C ASP A 115 34.78 -3.14 -1.05
N TYR A 116 33.45 -3.19 -1.16
CA TYR A 116 32.55 -3.12 0.00
C TYR A 116 32.80 -4.27 0.97
N ARG A 117 33.05 -5.48 0.47
CA ARG A 117 33.33 -6.64 1.30
C ARG A 117 34.59 -6.44 2.13
N SER A 118 35.64 -5.89 1.52
CA SER A 118 36.85 -5.52 2.25
C SER A 118 36.54 -4.51 3.35
N PHE A 119 35.69 -3.50 3.11
CA PHE A 119 35.34 -2.52 4.14
C PHE A 119 34.50 -3.13 5.27
N ILE A 120 33.54 -4.01 4.93
CA ILE A 120 32.71 -4.69 5.93
C ILE A 120 33.59 -5.57 6.83
N ASP A 121 34.47 -6.38 6.23
CA ASP A 121 35.34 -7.30 6.99
C ASP A 121 36.38 -6.51 7.82
N ASP A 122 36.92 -5.40 7.30
CA ASP A 122 37.85 -4.52 8.03
C ASP A 122 37.18 -3.87 9.26
N ILE A 123 35.91 -3.44 9.15
CA ILE A 123 35.14 -2.96 10.31
C ILE A 123 34.84 -4.10 11.29
N ALA A 124 34.36 -5.25 10.79
CA ALA A 124 33.93 -6.37 11.63
C ALA A 124 35.08 -6.99 12.45
N LEU A 125 36.32 -6.92 11.96
CA LEU A 125 37.51 -7.43 12.63
C LEU A 125 38.24 -6.40 13.51
N SER A 126 37.86 -5.13 13.41
CA SER A 126 38.50 -4.04 14.16
C SER A 126 37.96 -3.94 15.59
N ASN A 127 38.74 -3.33 16.48
CA ASN A 127 38.23 -2.85 17.76
C ASN A 127 37.97 -1.35 17.64
N LEU A 128 36.89 -0.86 18.26
CA LEU A 128 36.61 0.56 18.25
C LEU A 128 37.67 1.33 19.05
N PRO A 129 38.14 2.48 18.53
CA PRO A 129 38.93 3.41 19.34
C PRO A 129 38.11 3.91 20.53
N PRO A 130 38.74 4.32 21.65
CA PRO A 130 38.01 4.93 22.75
C PRO A 130 37.32 6.23 22.28
N PRO A 131 36.08 6.51 22.71
CA PRO A 131 35.44 7.78 22.40
C PRO A 131 36.19 8.94 23.09
N PRO A 132 36.15 10.16 22.51
CA PRO A 132 36.78 11.32 23.12
C PRO A 132 36.13 11.65 24.47
N SER A 133 36.90 12.20 25.41
CA SER A 133 36.39 12.64 26.72
C SER A 133 35.53 13.90 26.64
N THR A 134 35.77 14.75 25.64
CA THR A 134 35.04 15.99 25.38
C THR A 134 34.82 16.15 23.89
N TRP A 135 33.59 16.48 23.51
CA TRP A 135 33.19 16.71 22.13
C TRP A 135 33.35 18.20 21.77
N GLN A 136 33.89 18.48 20.59
CA GLN A 136 34.10 19.84 20.12
C GLN A 136 32.79 20.50 19.68
N TRP A 137 32.58 21.73 20.17
CA TRP A 137 31.50 22.61 19.77
C TRP A 137 31.92 23.41 18.54
N SER A 138 32.05 22.73 17.39
CA SER A 138 32.52 23.37 16.15
C SER A 138 31.72 22.91 14.95
N LYS A 139 31.50 23.83 14.00
CA LYS A 139 30.68 23.61 12.81
C LYS A 139 31.24 22.48 11.95
N GLY A 140 30.36 21.62 11.45
CA GLY A 140 30.72 20.58 10.50
C GLY A 140 31.46 19.42 11.16
N TRP A 141 32.28 18.72 10.39
CA TRP A 141 32.96 17.52 10.88
C TRP A 141 34.22 17.85 11.69
N THR A 142 34.33 17.18 12.84
CA THR A 142 35.55 17.10 13.66
C THR A 142 35.99 15.66 13.76
N LYS A 143 37.26 15.38 13.49
CA LYS A 143 37.93 14.08 13.65
C LYS A 143 38.72 14.06 14.95
N TYR A 144 38.63 12.95 15.69
CA TYR A 144 39.28 12.78 16.99
C TYR A 144 40.33 11.67 16.93
N TYR A 145 41.51 11.96 17.45
CA TYR A 145 42.62 11.05 17.57
C TYR A 145 42.65 10.37 18.95
N ALA A 146 43.27 9.19 19.02
CA ALA A 146 43.34 8.41 20.25
C ALA A 146 44.16 9.08 21.38
N ASP A 147 45.01 10.05 21.03
CA ASP A 147 45.77 10.87 21.99
C ASP A 147 44.95 12.04 22.57
N GLY A 148 43.70 12.21 22.13
CA GLY A 148 42.81 13.30 22.53
C GLY A 148 42.93 14.56 21.68
N SER A 149 43.84 14.60 20.71
CA SER A 149 43.89 15.69 19.72
C SER A 149 42.72 15.59 18.74
N TYR A 150 42.38 16.71 18.09
CA TYR A 150 41.28 16.78 17.12
C TYR A 150 41.62 17.70 15.96
N GLU A 151 40.99 17.46 14.82
CA GLU A 151 41.09 18.31 13.63
C GLU A 151 39.72 18.51 12.98
N SER A 152 39.49 19.69 12.41
CA SER A 152 38.30 19.94 11.58
C SER A 152 38.54 19.39 10.18
N VAL A 153 37.59 18.62 9.68
CA VAL A 153 37.65 18.00 8.34
C VAL A 153 36.40 18.38 7.54
N ALA A 154 36.50 18.37 6.21
CA ALA A 154 35.35 18.66 5.35
C ALA A 154 34.31 17.53 5.37
N PHE A 155 34.79 16.28 5.41
CA PHE A 155 34.03 15.04 5.52
C PHE A 155 34.99 13.94 6.02
N PRO A 156 34.49 12.80 6.54
CA PRO A 156 35.35 11.72 7.03
C PRO A 156 36.22 11.10 5.92
N ASP A 157 37.51 10.90 6.18
CA ASP A 157 38.47 10.31 5.23
C ASP A 157 38.39 8.77 5.14
N ALA A 158 37.74 8.13 6.11
CA ALA A 158 37.57 6.68 6.16
C ALA A 158 36.54 6.17 5.12
N LYS A 159 36.85 5.03 4.48
CA LYS A 159 35.96 4.37 3.50
C LYS A 159 34.86 3.51 4.12
N GLY A 160 35.01 3.14 5.38
CA GLY A 160 34.05 2.36 6.15
C GLY A 160 33.73 3.06 7.46
N LEU A 161 32.44 3.36 7.68
CA LEU A 161 31.95 4.12 8.83
C LEU A 161 30.76 3.43 9.48
N VAL A 162 30.68 3.46 10.81
CA VAL A 162 29.42 3.30 11.53
C VAL A 162 28.90 4.69 11.86
N PHE A 163 27.62 4.96 11.58
CA PHE A 163 27.09 6.32 11.52
C PHE A 163 25.65 6.39 12.04
N ASP A 164 25.34 7.47 12.76
CA ASP A 164 24.02 7.76 13.32
C ASP A 164 23.79 9.28 13.37
N ILE A 165 22.54 9.72 13.18
CA ILE A 165 22.14 11.14 13.16
C ILE A 165 20.96 11.36 14.10
N GLU A 166 21.02 12.46 14.86
CA GLU A 166 19.88 12.95 15.63
C GLU A 166 19.32 14.27 15.08
N CYS A 167 17.99 14.36 15.07
CA CYS A 167 17.23 15.50 14.55
C CYS A 167 16.26 16.00 15.61
N LEU A 168 16.23 17.32 15.82
CA LEU A 168 15.32 17.95 16.76
C LEU A 168 13.94 18.16 16.10
N MET A 169 12.94 17.38 16.50
CA MET A 169 11.62 17.31 15.87
C MET A 169 10.84 18.63 15.92
N SER A 170 11.06 19.45 16.96
CA SER A 170 10.41 20.76 17.12
C SER A 170 10.86 21.77 16.06
N GLU A 171 12.06 21.58 15.52
CA GLU A 171 12.74 22.52 14.61
C GLU A 171 12.66 22.12 13.13
N GLY A 172 11.97 21.01 12.81
CA GLY A 172 11.76 20.52 11.45
C GLY A 172 12.71 19.39 11.03
N ASP A 173 12.79 19.12 9.73
CA ASP A 173 13.59 18.01 9.18
C ASP A 173 15.06 18.41 8.97
N TYR A 174 15.69 19.04 9.96
CA TYR A 174 17.10 19.43 9.89
C TYR A 174 17.99 18.50 10.72
N PRO A 175 19.15 18.07 10.19
CA PRO A 175 20.12 17.35 11.01
C PRO A 175 20.67 18.28 12.08
N THR A 176 20.64 17.84 13.34
CA THR A 176 21.10 18.65 14.48
C THR A 176 22.54 18.30 14.84
N MET A 177 22.82 17.00 14.99
CA MET A 177 24.15 16.47 15.25
C MET A 177 24.26 15.04 14.73
N ALA A 178 25.48 14.60 14.46
CA ALA A 178 25.73 13.23 14.06
C ALA A 178 27.05 12.73 14.62
N THR A 179 27.15 11.42 14.81
CA THR A 179 28.36 10.76 15.26
C THR A 179 28.73 9.66 14.29
N ALA A 180 30.02 9.55 13.98
CA ALA A 180 30.54 8.44 13.19
C ALA A 180 31.78 7.84 13.83
N VAL A 181 32.05 6.57 13.56
CA VAL A 181 33.30 5.93 13.95
C VAL A 181 33.82 5.06 12.81
N SER A 182 35.13 5.14 12.60
CA SER A 182 35.89 4.26 11.72
C SER A 182 36.73 3.29 12.56
N LYS A 183 37.48 2.40 11.91
CA LYS A 183 38.45 1.54 12.61
C LYS A 183 39.53 2.28 13.42
N SER A 184 39.72 3.58 13.17
CA SER A 184 40.87 4.34 13.69
C SER A 184 40.48 5.61 14.44
N HIS A 185 39.40 6.29 14.02
CA HIS A 185 39.02 7.60 14.54
C HIS A 185 37.51 7.70 14.76
N TRP A 186 37.13 8.49 15.77
CA TRP A 186 35.78 9.00 15.96
C TRP A 186 35.61 10.31 15.20
N TYR A 187 34.36 10.60 14.84
CA TYR A 187 33.96 11.84 14.20
C TYR A 187 32.67 12.35 14.82
N SER A 188 32.55 13.67 14.94
CA SER A 188 31.30 14.35 15.26
C SER A 188 30.99 15.38 14.19
N TRP A 189 29.72 15.49 13.82
CA TRP A 189 29.22 16.57 12.99
C TRP A 189 28.25 17.43 13.80
N VAL A 190 28.46 18.74 13.78
CA VAL A 190 27.57 19.70 14.45
C VAL A 190 26.99 20.68 13.45
N SER A 191 25.67 20.83 13.50
CA SER A 191 24.92 21.76 12.67
C SER A 191 25.22 23.21 13.02
N ASP A 192 25.31 24.07 12.01
CA ASP A 192 25.44 25.53 12.16
C ASP A 192 24.37 26.12 13.07
N TYR A 193 23.15 25.59 12.98
CA TYR A 193 21.99 26.06 13.74
C TYR A 193 22.08 25.76 15.24
N LEU A 194 22.90 24.78 15.62
CA LEU A 194 23.16 24.52 17.02
C LEU A 194 24.04 25.61 17.64
N LEU A 195 25.00 26.13 16.85
CA LEU A 195 25.99 27.11 17.29
C LEU A 195 25.44 28.55 17.29
N GLU A 196 24.59 28.87 16.31
CA GLU A 196 24.09 30.23 16.07
C GLU A 196 22.55 30.26 15.98
N ASP A 197 21.93 31.24 16.62
CA ASP A 197 20.48 31.53 16.47
C ASP A 197 20.20 32.16 15.10
N LYS A 198 20.01 31.31 14.10
CA LYS A 198 19.61 31.73 12.74
C LYS A 198 18.11 31.60 12.55
N PHE A 199 17.51 32.65 12.02
CA PHE A 199 16.11 32.62 11.61
C PHE A 199 15.90 31.63 10.46
N ARG A 200 14.88 30.77 10.59
CA ARG A 200 14.49 29.78 9.56
C ARG A 200 13.17 30.17 8.92
N TRP A 201 13.21 30.43 7.62
CA TRP A 201 12.00 30.71 6.82
C TRP A 201 11.25 29.41 6.43
N SER A 202 11.93 28.26 6.48
CA SER A 202 11.42 26.95 6.05
C SER A 202 11.67 25.88 7.12
N LYS A 203 10.77 24.90 7.22
CA LYS A 203 10.96 23.68 8.04
C LYS A 203 11.72 22.56 7.32
N ARG A 204 12.11 22.78 6.06
CA ARG A 204 12.75 21.80 5.18
C ARG A 204 14.17 22.23 4.81
N PRO A 205 15.15 21.30 4.85
CA PRO A 205 16.54 21.59 4.58
C PRO A 205 16.82 21.80 3.09
N GLN A 206 17.83 22.62 2.81
CA GLN A 206 18.49 22.70 1.52
C GLN A 206 19.71 21.78 1.47
N LEU A 207 20.27 21.56 0.29
CA LEU A 207 21.43 20.68 0.10
C LEU A 207 22.62 21.05 1.00
N LYS A 208 22.86 22.35 1.23
CA LYS A 208 23.93 22.88 2.11
C LYS A 208 23.73 22.57 3.60
N ASP A 209 22.49 22.32 4.03
CA ASP A 209 22.15 22.02 5.42
C ASP A 209 22.37 20.53 5.75
N LEU A 210 22.61 19.70 4.72
CA LEU A 210 22.80 18.26 4.85
C LEU A 210 24.25 17.89 5.16
N ILE A 211 24.44 16.68 5.65
CA ILE A 211 25.73 16.18 6.11
C ILE A 211 26.54 15.68 4.91
N PRO A 212 27.72 16.25 4.60
CA PRO A 212 28.59 15.75 3.54
C PRO A 212 29.38 14.52 4.02
N LEU A 213 29.41 13.46 3.22
CA LEU A 213 30.24 12.27 3.51
C LEU A 213 31.29 11.96 2.43
N GLU A 214 31.19 12.57 1.25
CA GLU A 214 32.09 12.28 0.12
C GLU A 214 32.68 13.55 -0.53
N THR A 215 32.07 14.70 -0.30
CA THR A 215 32.41 15.97 -0.95
C THR A 215 32.67 17.09 0.04
N ASN A 216 33.40 18.12 -0.39
CA ASN A 216 33.46 19.36 0.37
C ASN A 216 32.04 19.98 0.51
N PRO A 217 31.73 20.68 1.61
CA PRO A 217 30.41 21.26 1.86
C PRO A 217 29.83 22.05 0.68
N ASP A 218 30.66 22.84 -0.02
CA ASP A 218 30.24 23.68 -1.14
C ASP A 218 30.51 23.08 -2.54
N SER A 219 31.02 21.85 -2.62
CA SER A 219 31.32 21.16 -3.89
C SER A 219 30.32 20.05 -4.18
N MET A 220 30.00 19.82 -5.46
CA MET A 220 29.29 18.61 -5.90
C MET A 220 30.19 17.62 -6.64
N LEU A 221 31.44 18.03 -6.91
CA LEU A 221 32.42 17.18 -7.53
C LEU A 221 33.18 16.40 -6.47
N PRO A 222 33.45 15.10 -6.73
CA PRO A 222 34.34 14.33 -5.87
C PRO A 222 35.75 14.96 -5.90
N PRO A 223 36.51 14.92 -4.80
CA PRO A 223 37.82 15.58 -4.67
C PRO A 223 38.81 15.29 -5.82
N ASP A 224 38.81 14.07 -6.36
CA ASP A 224 39.70 13.62 -7.45
C ASP A 224 38.99 13.45 -8.81
N GLY A 225 37.79 14.01 -8.97
CA GLY A 225 36.97 13.83 -10.18
C GLY A 225 36.44 12.40 -10.39
N LYS A 226 36.64 11.50 -9.42
CA LYS A 226 36.15 10.11 -9.47
C LYS A 226 35.48 9.70 -8.17
N TRP A 227 34.29 9.13 -8.28
CA TRP A 227 33.61 8.49 -7.16
C TRP A 227 34.34 7.21 -6.74
N LEU A 228 34.71 7.17 -5.47
CA LEU A 228 35.33 6.01 -4.83
C LEU A 228 34.27 5.21 -4.06
N PRO A 229 34.37 3.88 -4.00
CA PRO A 229 33.51 3.06 -3.15
C PRO A 229 33.61 3.48 -1.68
N GLY A 230 32.47 3.57 -1.01
CA GLY A 230 32.38 3.85 0.42
C GLY A 230 31.22 3.07 1.05
N LEU A 231 31.35 2.75 2.33
CA LEU A 231 30.36 1.97 3.07
C LEU A 231 30.00 2.68 4.38
N VAL A 232 28.70 2.84 4.59
CA VAL A 232 28.13 3.32 5.85
C VAL A 232 27.28 2.22 6.46
N ILE A 233 27.51 1.91 7.74
CA ILE A 233 26.73 0.97 8.53
C ILE A 233 25.94 1.77 9.56
N GLY A 234 24.63 1.54 9.66
CA GLY A 234 23.77 2.21 10.62
C GLY A 234 22.66 1.32 11.12
N HIS A 235 21.89 1.79 12.08
CA HIS A 235 20.68 1.12 12.55
C HIS A 235 19.45 1.90 12.09
N ASN A 236 18.60 1.30 11.24
CA ASN A 236 17.59 2.04 10.48
C ASN A 236 18.23 3.10 9.57
N VAL A 237 19.34 2.73 8.93
CA VAL A 237 20.22 3.61 8.14
C VAL A 237 19.51 4.37 7.00
N GLY A 238 18.33 3.89 6.57
CA GLY A 238 17.52 4.60 5.58
C GLY A 238 17.09 6.00 6.06
N PHE A 239 16.90 6.18 7.37
CA PHE A 239 16.67 7.48 7.99
C PHE A 239 17.93 8.35 7.91
N ASP A 240 19.08 7.85 8.38
CA ASP A 240 20.35 8.60 8.39
C ASP A 240 20.77 8.98 6.97
N ARG A 241 20.63 8.06 6.01
CA ARG A 241 20.89 8.27 4.59
C ARG A 241 20.10 9.46 4.03
N SER A 242 18.88 9.72 4.50
CA SER A 242 18.07 10.84 4.02
C SER A 242 18.64 12.21 4.41
N PHE A 243 19.64 12.27 5.29
CA PHE A 243 20.32 13.51 5.65
C PHE A 243 21.74 13.61 5.08
N VAL A 244 22.14 12.65 4.24
CA VAL A 244 23.44 12.66 3.56
C VAL A 244 23.32 13.43 2.25
N LYS A 245 24.13 14.48 2.10
CA LYS A 245 24.10 15.43 1.00
C LYS A 245 24.17 14.76 -0.38
N GLU A 246 25.16 13.89 -0.58
CA GLU A 246 25.46 13.31 -1.89
C GLU A 246 24.38 12.32 -2.38
N GLN A 247 23.48 11.87 -1.50
CA GLN A 247 22.40 10.96 -1.86
C GLN A 247 21.29 11.63 -2.69
N TYR A 248 21.25 12.96 -2.71
CA TYR A 248 20.32 13.77 -3.49
C TYR A 248 20.83 14.10 -4.91
N PHE A 249 22.09 13.79 -5.22
CA PHE A 249 22.65 14.05 -6.54
C PHE A 249 21.93 13.19 -7.57
N THR A 250 21.64 13.73 -8.76
CA THR A 250 20.93 12.99 -9.81
C THR A 250 21.74 11.78 -10.28
N GLU A 251 23.04 11.97 -10.51
CA GLU A 251 23.97 10.87 -10.75
C GLU A 251 24.39 10.25 -9.42
N GLY A 252 24.14 8.95 -9.25
CA GLY A 252 24.40 8.28 -7.98
C GLY A 252 25.89 8.09 -7.68
N THR A 253 26.25 8.19 -6.40
CA THR A 253 27.62 7.92 -5.94
C THR A 253 27.88 6.42 -5.78
N LYS A 254 29.13 6.08 -5.42
CA LYS A 254 29.53 4.71 -5.07
C LYS A 254 29.46 4.45 -3.57
N MET A 255 28.85 5.33 -2.78
CA MET A 255 28.55 5.02 -1.39
C MET A 255 27.38 4.04 -1.31
N ARG A 256 27.47 3.08 -0.39
CA ARG A 256 26.40 2.11 -0.10
C ARG A 256 26.16 2.04 1.41
N PHE A 257 24.93 1.72 1.76
CA PHE A 257 24.46 1.71 3.14
C PHE A 257 24.06 0.29 3.55
N LEU A 258 24.52 -0.16 4.71
CA LEU A 258 24.20 -1.45 5.29
C LEU A 258 23.45 -1.24 6.61
N ASP A 259 22.24 -1.78 6.66
CA ASP A 259 21.33 -1.57 7.79
C ASP A 259 21.35 -2.76 8.76
N THR A 260 21.82 -2.53 9.98
CA THR A 260 21.82 -3.54 11.05
C THR A 260 20.41 -3.96 11.46
N MET A 261 19.41 -3.07 11.33
CA MET A 261 18.01 -3.43 11.58
C MET A 261 17.51 -4.43 10.52
N SER A 262 17.82 -4.20 9.24
CA SER A 262 17.52 -5.14 8.15
C SER A 262 18.19 -6.50 8.35
N LEU A 263 19.48 -6.52 8.73
CA LEU A 263 20.20 -7.76 9.05
C LEU A 263 19.51 -8.51 10.21
N HIS A 264 19.16 -7.81 11.28
CA HIS A 264 18.44 -8.38 12.41
C HIS A 264 17.08 -8.95 11.99
N ILE A 265 16.28 -8.22 11.22
CA ILE A 265 14.94 -8.69 10.80
C ILE A 265 15.05 -9.94 9.93
N ALA A 266 16.03 -9.99 9.02
CA ALA A 266 16.26 -11.16 8.17
C ALA A 266 16.64 -12.40 8.99
N ILE A 267 17.43 -12.23 10.05
CA ILE A 267 17.96 -13.34 10.87
C ILE A 267 17.01 -13.73 12.02
N CYS A 268 16.48 -12.75 12.75
CA CYS A 268 15.75 -12.90 14.01
C CYS A 268 14.33 -12.30 13.99
N GLY A 269 13.84 -11.79 12.85
CA GLY A 269 12.57 -11.06 12.78
C GLY A 269 11.33 -11.89 13.16
N GLN A 270 10.31 -11.20 13.68
CA GLN A 270 9.03 -11.77 14.10
C GLN A 270 7.91 -11.51 13.09
N THR A 271 7.00 -12.48 12.92
CA THR A 271 5.72 -12.25 12.21
C THR A 271 4.82 -11.28 12.97
N SER A 272 3.84 -10.67 12.30
CA SER A 272 2.86 -9.79 12.93
C SER A 272 2.13 -10.47 14.11
N PHE A 273 1.80 -11.75 13.96
CA PHE A 273 1.16 -12.53 15.01
C PHE A 273 2.12 -12.86 16.16
N GLN A 274 3.39 -13.22 15.87
CA GLN A 274 4.40 -13.40 16.92
C GLN A 274 4.67 -12.10 17.70
N ARG A 275 4.73 -10.95 17.04
CA ARG A 275 4.85 -9.64 17.72
C ARG A 275 3.68 -9.38 18.65
N LEU A 276 2.48 -9.79 18.26
CA LEU A 276 1.29 -9.70 19.12
C LEU A 276 1.45 -10.60 20.35
N LEU A 277 1.84 -11.87 20.17
CA LEU A 277 2.11 -12.82 21.26
C LEU A 277 3.25 -12.36 22.18
N HIS A 278 4.23 -11.64 21.65
CA HIS A 278 5.36 -11.11 22.42
C HIS A 278 4.91 -9.96 23.33
N LYS A 279 4.04 -9.06 22.84
CA LYS A 279 3.51 -7.91 23.60
C LYS A 279 2.55 -8.29 24.73
N THR A 280 1.84 -9.40 24.62
CA THR A 280 0.86 -9.83 25.64
C THR A 280 1.48 -10.50 26.86
N GLY A 281 2.78 -10.85 26.83
CA GLY A 281 3.56 -11.15 28.03
C GLY A 281 2.99 -12.25 28.94
N GLY A 282 2.31 -13.26 28.38
CA GLY A 282 1.73 -14.37 29.17
C GLY A 282 0.52 -14.00 30.04
N LYS A 283 -0.05 -12.80 29.87
CA LYS A 283 -1.36 -12.45 30.46
C LYS A 283 -2.49 -12.93 29.54
N ASP A 284 -3.60 -13.39 30.13
CA ASP A 284 -4.82 -13.76 29.40
C ASP A 284 -5.26 -12.58 28.53
N SER A 285 -5.12 -12.75 27.21
CA SER A 285 -5.53 -11.74 26.26
C SER A 285 -6.98 -11.99 25.85
N THR A 286 -7.82 -10.95 25.91
CA THR A 286 -9.19 -11.00 25.40
C THR A 286 -9.27 -10.96 23.88
N ARG A 287 -8.13 -10.87 23.18
CA ARG A 287 -8.09 -10.83 21.71
C ARG A 287 -8.37 -12.21 21.13
N LYS A 288 -9.44 -12.28 20.33
CA LYS A 288 -9.94 -13.48 19.64
C LYS A 288 -8.85 -14.31 18.93
N GLU A 289 -7.92 -13.67 18.23
CA GLU A 289 -6.84 -14.36 17.49
C GLU A 289 -5.92 -15.19 18.40
N ILE A 290 -5.63 -14.69 19.60
CA ILE A 290 -4.77 -15.37 20.58
C ILE A 290 -5.55 -16.50 21.23
N VAL A 291 -6.79 -16.24 21.64
CA VAL A 291 -7.69 -17.25 22.22
C VAL A 291 -7.93 -18.41 21.25
N GLU A 292 -8.18 -18.11 19.97
CA GLU A 292 -8.34 -19.14 18.92
C GLU A 292 -7.07 -19.96 18.71
N HIS A 293 -5.90 -19.33 18.77
CA HIS A 293 -4.61 -20.02 18.64
C HIS A 293 -4.35 -20.94 19.83
N GLU A 294 -4.52 -20.45 21.07
CA GLU A 294 -4.38 -21.26 22.29
C GLU A 294 -5.39 -22.41 22.34
N THR A 295 -6.63 -22.16 21.92
CA THR A 295 -7.69 -23.19 21.85
C THR A 295 -7.34 -24.24 20.81
N ARG A 296 -6.84 -23.84 19.64
CA ARG A 296 -6.39 -24.76 18.58
C ARG A 296 -5.21 -25.60 19.05
N GLN A 297 -4.24 -25.01 19.75
CA GLN A 297 -3.11 -25.74 20.32
C GLN A 297 -3.58 -26.82 21.30
N LYS A 298 -4.51 -26.48 22.21
CA LYS A 298 -5.14 -27.44 23.14
C LYS A 298 -5.91 -28.53 22.40
N GLN A 299 -6.62 -28.19 21.33
CA GLN A 299 -7.45 -29.13 20.57
C GLN A 299 -6.64 -30.13 19.74
N PHE A 300 -5.50 -29.71 19.17
CA PHE A 300 -4.68 -30.54 18.30
C PHE A 300 -3.46 -31.16 19.00
N ASN A 301 -3.34 -31.02 20.33
CA ASN A 301 -2.17 -31.47 21.10
C ASN A 301 -0.84 -31.03 20.47
N THR A 302 -0.83 -29.86 19.84
CA THR A 302 0.36 -29.36 19.14
C THR A 302 1.36 -28.87 20.17
N MET A 303 2.59 -29.39 20.14
CA MET A 303 3.65 -28.94 21.03
C MET A 303 4.00 -27.48 20.69
N ALA A 304 3.59 -26.56 21.57
CA ALA A 304 3.82 -25.14 21.42
C ALA A 304 5.09 -24.75 22.19
N SER A 305 6.08 -24.22 21.49
CA SER A 305 7.31 -23.73 22.08
C SER A 305 7.23 -22.22 22.32
N GLN A 306 7.71 -21.76 23.47
CA GLN A 306 8.01 -20.34 23.69
C GLN A 306 9.49 -20.02 23.48
N GLU A 307 10.31 -21.00 23.09
CA GLU A 307 11.76 -20.84 22.90
C GLU A 307 12.09 -19.82 21.80
N TRP A 308 11.23 -19.66 20.79
CA TRP A 308 11.41 -18.66 19.74
C TRP A 308 11.47 -17.21 20.29
N LYS A 309 10.90 -16.93 21.47
CA LYS A 309 11.01 -15.62 22.13
C LYS A 309 12.41 -15.31 22.62
N LYS A 310 13.25 -16.33 22.86
CA LYS A 310 14.64 -16.16 23.32
C LYS A 310 15.60 -15.79 22.19
N VAL A 311 15.23 -16.09 20.94
CA VAL A 311 16.08 -15.89 19.76
C VAL A 311 15.62 -14.72 18.88
N SER A 312 14.73 -13.88 19.41
CA SER A 312 14.04 -12.86 18.64
C SER A 312 13.60 -11.69 19.51
N SER A 313 13.64 -10.47 18.98
CA SER A 313 13.24 -9.26 19.68
C SER A 313 12.46 -8.29 18.78
N MET A 314 12.09 -7.13 19.31
CA MET A 314 11.55 -6.03 18.51
C MET A 314 12.69 -5.30 17.79
N ASN A 315 12.35 -4.53 16.76
CA ASN A 315 13.33 -4.01 15.82
C ASN A 315 14.15 -2.80 16.30
N ASN A 316 13.87 -2.21 17.47
CA ASN A 316 14.61 -1.02 17.92
C ASN A 316 16.00 -1.37 18.44
N LEU A 317 16.97 -0.46 18.30
CA LEU A 317 18.38 -0.70 18.63
C LEU A 317 18.57 -1.27 20.03
N ARG A 318 17.87 -0.74 21.03
CA ARG A 318 17.90 -1.24 22.42
C ARG A 318 17.54 -2.72 22.52
N ASP A 319 16.41 -3.12 21.96
CA ASP A 319 15.94 -4.51 22.04
C ASP A 319 16.80 -5.45 21.17
N VAL A 320 17.43 -4.93 20.11
CA VAL A 320 18.37 -5.69 19.26
C VAL A 320 19.72 -5.87 19.96
N HIS A 321 20.26 -4.82 20.56
CA HIS A 321 21.51 -4.83 21.34
C HIS A 321 21.38 -5.76 22.55
N GLN A 322 20.28 -5.67 23.29
CA GLN A 322 19.99 -6.58 24.41
C GLN A 322 19.97 -8.06 23.99
N LEU A 323 19.44 -8.38 22.81
CA LEU A 323 19.35 -9.75 22.31
C LEU A 323 20.72 -10.32 21.93
N HIS A 324 21.56 -9.52 21.24
CA HIS A 324 22.79 -10.02 20.62
C HIS A 324 24.05 -9.78 21.47
N CYS A 325 24.09 -8.68 22.22
CA CYS A 325 25.24 -8.25 23.00
C CYS A 325 25.04 -8.47 24.51
N GLY A 326 23.79 -8.52 24.98
CA GLY A 326 23.48 -8.56 26.41
C GLY A 326 23.80 -7.23 27.11
N GLY A 327 23.81 -7.24 28.45
CA GLY A 327 24.12 -6.05 29.26
C GLY A 327 22.91 -5.24 29.73
N ASP A 328 23.17 -4.08 30.32
CA ASP A 328 22.14 -3.13 30.76
C ASP A 328 21.47 -2.46 29.56
N ALA A 329 20.17 -2.25 29.66
CA ALA A 329 19.41 -1.64 28.60
C ALA A 329 19.87 -0.20 28.32
N LEU A 330 20.06 0.13 27.04
CA LEU A 330 20.32 1.52 26.59
C LEU A 330 19.30 2.48 27.22
N GLN A 331 19.82 3.55 27.82
CA GLN A 331 19.03 4.55 28.55
C GLN A 331 18.21 5.38 27.57
N LYS A 332 16.90 5.51 27.82
CA LYS A 332 15.95 6.22 26.93
C LYS A 332 15.87 7.72 27.18
N THR A 333 16.32 8.19 28.34
CA THR A 333 15.95 9.50 28.88
C THR A 333 16.47 10.68 28.06
N MET A 334 17.67 10.57 27.48
CA MET A 334 18.27 11.68 26.72
C MET A 334 17.66 11.83 25.31
N ARG A 335 17.13 10.76 24.73
CA ARG A 335 16.46 10.80 23.42
C ARG A 335 15.23 11.69 23.42
N ASP A 336 14.51 11.77 24.54
CA ASP A 336 13.26 12.54 24.64
C ASP A 336 13.49 14.05 24.41
N VAL A 337 14.73 14.53 24.61
CA VAL A 337 15.14 15.91 24.29
C VAL A 337 15.01 16.20 22.79
N PHE A 338 15.43 15.28 21.91
CA PHE A 338 15.28 15.46 20.45
C PHE A 338 13.83 15.36 19.98
N VAL A 339 12.98 14.66 20.73
CA VAL A 339 11.57 14.44 20.36
C VAL A 339 10.67 15.59 20.81
N SER A 340 10.90 16.11 22.02
CA SER A 340 9.97 17.04 22.68
C SER A 340 10.62 18.29 23.26
N GLY A 341 11.95 18.35 23.28
CA GLY A 341 12.70 19.50 23.77
C GLY A 341 12.83 20.65 22.76
N THR A 342 13.64 21.62 23.14
CA THR A 342 13.94 22.84 22.40
C THR A 342 15.42 22.90 22.02
N MET A 343 15.79 23.80 21.10
CA MET A 343 17.20 24.01 20.74
C MET A 343 18.04 24.45 21.95
N SER A 344 17.46 25.17 22.91
CA SER A 344 18.15 25.56 24.15
C SER A 344 18.54 24.34 24.98
N ASP A 345 17.63 23.38 25.12
CA ASP A 345 17.88 22.15 25.88
C ASP A 345 19.02 21.33 25.24
N VAL A 346 19.08 21.29 23.90
CA VAL A 346 20.15 20.63 23.16
C VAL A 346 21.50 21.32 23.39
N ARG A 347 21.52 22.66 23.47
CA ARG A 347 22.73 23.44 23.78
C ARG A 347 23.20 23.21 25.21
N GLU A 348 22.29 23.19 26.18
CA GLU A 348 22.62 22.96 27.60
C GLU A 348 23.17 21.56 27.85
N HIS A 349 22.57 20.53 27.23
CA HIS A 349 22.95 19.13 27.42
C HIS A 349 23.87 18.57 26.32
N PHE A 350 24.58 19.43 25.59
CA PHE A 350 25.33 19.01 24.40
C PHE A 350 26.29 17.83 24.61
N GLN A 351 27.13 17.89 25.66
CA GLN A 351 28.12 16.85 25.91
C GLN A 351 27.45 15.51 26.21
N ASP A 352 26.36 15.53 26.98
CA ASP A 352 25.61 14.33 27.33
C ASP A 352 24.88 13.74 26.11
N LEU A 353 24.32 14.61 25.24
CA LEU A 353 23.66 14.20 24.00
C LEU A 353 24.65 13.64 22.97
N MET A 354 25.84 14.24 22.82
CA MET A 354 26.89 13.69 21.95
C MET A 354 27.39 12.34 22.46
N ASN A 355 27.54 12.18 23.78
CA ASN A 355 27.87 10.89 24.39
C ASN A 355 26.75 9.86 24.15
N TYR A 356 25.49 10.26 24.26
CA TYR A 356 24.34 9.41 23.91
C TYR A 356 24.42 8.94 22.44
N CYS A 357 24.64 9.85 21.48
CA CYS A 357 24.78 9.50 20.05
C CYS A 357 25.97 8.55 19.83
N ALA A 358 27.10 8.80 20.49
CA ALA A 358 28.27 7.93 20.41
C ALA A 358 28.01 6.53 20.98
N LEU A 359 27.21 6.41 22.04
CA LEU A 359 26.80 5.13 22.61
C LEU A 359 25.87 4.36 21.64
N ASP A 360 24.97 5.04 20.94
CA ASP A 360 24.12 4.40 19.92
C ASP A 360 24.95 3.92 18.70
N VAL A 361 25.93 4.70 18.25
CA VAL A 361 26.92 4.27 17.23
C VAL A 361 27.71 3.05 17.72
N LYS A 362 28.19 3.07 18.96
CA LYS A 362 28.91 1.95 19.57
C LYS A 362 28.04 0.70 19.66
N ALA A 363 26.79 0.84 20.12
CA ALA A 363 25.84 -0.27 20.20
C ALA A 363 25.54 -0.85 18.81
N THR A 364 25.40 0.02 17.80
CA THR A 364 25.23 -0.37 16.39
C THR A 364 26.41 -1.18 15.88
N PHE A 365 27.64 -0.76 16.17
CA PHE A 365 28.85 -1.51 15.84
C PHE A 365 28.87 -2.89 16.53
N GLU A 366 28.62 -2.94 17.84
CA GLU A 366 28.64 -4.19 18.60
C GLU A 366 27.61 -5.20 18.07
N VAL A 367 26.40 -4.72 17.76
CA VAL A 367 25.34 -5.50 17.10
C VAL A 367 25.80 -5.99 15.73
N PHE A 368 26.38 -5.11 14.92
CA PHE A 368 26.87 -5.45 13.59
C PHE A 368 27.93 -6.56 13.63
N VAL A 369 28.92 -6.47 14.54
CA VAL A 369 29.98 -7.49 14.70
C VAL A 369 29.39 -8.86 15.04
N LYS A 370 28.31 -8.93 15.82
CA LYS A 370 27.61 -10.18 16.12
C LYS A 370 26.77 -10.69 14.96
N LEU A 371 26.08 -9.79 14.26
CA LEU A 371 25.18 -10.15 13.16
C LEU A 371 25.93 -10.57 11.88
N TRP A 372 27.10 -9.99 11.61
CA TRP A 372 27.78 -10.17 10.34
C TRP A 372 28.19 -11.62 10.04
N PRO A 373 28.86 -12.35 10.95
CA PRO A 373 29.19 -13.76 10.72
C PRO A 373 27.94 -14.62 10.51
N GLU A 374 26.89 -14.37 11.30
CA GLU A 374 25.63 -15.10 11.19
C GLU A 374 24.93 -14.81 9.85
N PHE A 375 24.95 -13.56 9.38
CA PHE A 375 24.41 -13.21 8.08
C PHE A 375 25.07 -14.02 6.95
N LEU A 376 26.38 -14.20 6.99
CA LEU A 376 27.12 -14.96 5.98
C LEU A 376 26.77 -16.45 5.97
N GLU A 377 26.60 -17.05 7.15
CA GLU A 377 26.19 -18.45 7.26
C GLU A 377 24.77 -18.67 6.69
N ARG A 378 23.87 -17.73 7.00
CA ARG A 378 22.44 -17.84 6.69
C ARG A 378 22.08 -17.36 5.29
N PHE A 379 22.89 -16.50 4.69
CA PHE A 379 22.73 -15.96 3.34
C PHE A 379 24.01 -16.17 2.52
N PRO A 380 24.32 -17.42 2.12
CA PRO A 380 25.63 -17.77 1.56
C PRO A 380 25.87 -17.22 0.15
N HIS A 381 24.81 -16.88 -0.59
CA HIS A 381 24.94 -16.39 -1.96
C HIS A 381 25.22 -14.87 -2.00
N PRO A 382 26.28 -14.40 -2.69
CA PRO A 382 26.70 -12.99 -2.65
C PRO A 382 25.66 -12.02 -3.23
N VAL A 383 24.84 -12.49 -4.19
CA VAL A 383 23.71 -11.72 -4.76
C VAL A 383 22.79 -11.13 -3.69
N THR A 384 22.55 -11.84 -2.58
CA THR A 384 21.66 -11.31 -1.53
C THR A 384 22.21 -10.00 -0.93
N LEU A 385 23.50 -9.97 -0.61
CA LEU A 385 24.15 -8.76 -0.10
C LEU A 385 24.20 -7.66 -1.17
N ALA A 386 24.61 -8.01 -2.39
CA ALA A 386 24.71 -7.04 -3.49
C ALA A 386 23.34 -6.40 -3.82
N GLY A 387 22.29 -7.22 -3.87
CA GLY A 387 20.91 -6.76 -4.07
C GLY A 387 20.42 -5.86 -2.94
N MET A 388 20.71 -6.19 -1.68
CA MET A 388 20.36 -5.33 -0.54
C MET A 388 21.05 -3.96 -0.61
N LEU A 389 22.36 -3.93 -0.91
CA LEU A 389 23.09 -2.66 -1.05
C LEU A 389 22.55 -1.80 -2.20
N GLU A 390 22.21 -2.41 -3.34
CA GLU A 390 21.64 -1.67 -4.47
C GLU A 390 20.23 -1.15 -4.18
N MET A 391 19.39 -1.97 -3.54
CA MET A 391 18.04 -1.58 -3.13
C MET A 391 18.03 -0.40 -2.16
N GLY A 392 19.03 -0.31 -1.27
CA GLY A 392 19.20 0.81 -0.34
C GLY A 392 19.54 2.15 -1.02
N SER A 393 19.89 2.15 -2.32
CA SER A 393 20.29 3.34 -3.09
C SER A 393 19.13 4.05 -3.83
N ALA A 394 17.89 3.67 -3.54
CA ALA A 394 16.68 4.22 -4.14
C ALA A 394 16.63 5.76 -4.14
N TYR A 395 16.00 6.32 -5.16
CA TYR A 395 15.98 7.74 -5.47
C TYR A 395 14.75 8.10 -6.28
N LEU A 396 13.99 9.10 -5.83
CA LEU A 396 12.76 9.54 -6.49
C LEU A 396 12.89 11.02 -6.87
N PRO A 397 13.08 11.35 -8.16
CA PRO A 397 13.13 12.74 -8.59
C PRO A 397 11.76 13.41 -8.51
N ILE A 398 11.75 14.69 -8.17
CA ILE A 398 10.55 15.52 -8.11
C ILE A 398 10.81 16.87 -8.78
N ASN A 399 9.74 17.56 -9.15
CA ASN A 399 9.77 18.93 -9.66
C ASN A 399 8.61 19.76 -9.08
N ASP A 400 8.37 20.96 -9.62
CA ASP A 400 7.25 21.86 -9.31
C ASP A 400 5.90 21.17 -9.07
N SER A 401 5.65 20.09 -9.81
CA SER A 401 4.42 19.29 -9.74
C SER A 401 4.17 18.77 -8.32
N TRP A 402 5.21 18.51 -7.53
CA TRP A 402 5.08 17.99 -6.17
C TRP A 402 4.36 18.96 -5.24
N GLN A 403 4.78 20.23 -5.22
CA GLN A 403 4.13 21.26 -4.38
C GLN A 403 2.73 21.55 -4.89
N ARG A 404 2.57 21.67 -6.20
CA ARG A 404 1.26 21.87 -6.84
C ARG A 404 0.29 20.77 -6.46
N TYR A 405 0.74 19.51 -6.53
CA TYR A 405 -0.06 18.35 -6.16
C TYR A 405 -0.49 18.36 -4.70
N LEU A 406 0.41 18.69 -3.77
CA LEU A 406 0.08 18.78 -2.34
C LEU A 406 -0.99 19.86 -2.11
N GLN A 407 -0.80 21.04 -2.70
CA GLN A 407 -1.73 22.16 -2.57
C GLN A 407 -3.09 21.85 -3.21
N GLN A 408 -3.10 21.28 -4.41
CA GLN A 408 -4.34 20.91 -5.12
C GLN A 408 -5.09 19.80 -4.39
N SER A 409 -4.39 18.77 -3.91
CA SER A 409 -5.01 17.69 -3.15
C SER A 409 -5.58 18.18 -1.82
N ASP A 410 -4.88 19.06 -1.11
CA ASP A 410 -5.37 19.67 0.12
C ASP A 410 -6.55 20.61 -0.12
N THR A 411 -6.47 21.48 -1.13
CA THR A 411 -7.55 22.40 -1.47
C THR A 411 -8.81 21.63 -1.88
N THR A 412 -8.66 20.64 -2.77
CA THR A 412 -9.78 19.79 -3.21
C THR A 412 -10.40 19.04 -2.04
N PHE A 413 -9.57 18.50 -1.14
CA PHE A 413 -10.04 17.84 0.07
C PHE A 413 -10.80 18.80 0.99
N ASP A 414 -10.26 19.98 1.24
CA ASP A 414 -10.89 20.98 2.10
C ASP A 414 -12.21 21.49 1.51
N GLU A 415 -12.29 21.67 0.20
CA GLU A 415 -13.52 22.03 -0.52
C GLU A 415 -14.57 20.93 -0.41
N MET A 416 -14.19 19.67 -0.68
CA MET A 416 -15.11 18.53 -0.58
C MET A 416 -15.53 18.24 0.86
N GLU A 417 -14.65 18.40 1.84
CA GLU A 417 -14.98 18.26 3.26
C GLU A 417 -15.91 19.40 3.73
N LYS A 418 -15.72 20.63 3.25
CA LYS A 418 -16.65 21.75 3.48
C LYS A 418 -18.00 21.51 2.82
N GLU A 419 -18.05 21.02 1.58
CA GLU A 419 -19.29 20.66 0.89
C GLU A 419 -20.04 19.56 1.66
N LEU A 420 -19.33 18.48 2.01
CA LEU A 420 -19.83 17.39 2.83
C LEU A 420 -20.44 17.90 4.14
N LYS A 421 -19.72 18.78 4.85
CA LYS A 421 -20.16 19.36 6.11
C LYS A 421 -21.40 20.22 5.94
N LYS A 422 -21.47 21.06 4.89
CA LYS A 422 -22.65 21.89 4.58
C LYS A 422 -23.88 21.03 4.27
N LEU A 423 -23.72 19.97 3.49
CA LEU A 423 -24.81 19.03 3.19
C LEU A 423 -25.30 18.36 4.48
N LEU A 424 -24.38 17.90 5.34
CA LEU A 424 -24.75 17.33 6.64
C LEU A 424 -25.48 18.34 7.54
N MET A 425 -25.03 19.59 7.57
CA MET A 425 -25.69 20.66 8.32
C MET A 425 -27.10 20.90 7.81
N ALA A 426 -27.29 21.01 6.49
CA ALA A 426 -28.61 21.18 5.88
C ALA A 426 -29.56 20.03 6.23
N GLN A 427 -29.08 18.80 6.20
CA GLN A 427 -29.86 17.61 6.60
C GLN A 427 -30.22 17.62 8.08
N ALA A 428 -29.32 18.08 8.95
CA ALA A 428 -29.61 18.24 10.37
C ALA A 428 -30.64 19.36 10.62
N ASP A 429 -30.54 20.48 9.91
CA ASP A 429 -31.48 21.60 10.00
C ASP A 429 -32.88 21.19 9.51
N GLU A 430 -32.96 20.50 8.37
CA GLU A 430 -34.21 19.96 7.81
C GLU A 430 -34.84 18.96 8.77
N ALA A 431 -34.06 18.00 9.29
CA ALA A 431 -34.55 17.08 10.29
C ALA A 431 -35.07 17.82 11.53
N CYS A 432 -34.32 18.81 12.04
CA CYS A 432 -34.73 19.59 13.21
C CYS A 432 -36.06 20.32 13.01
N SER A 433 -36.40 20.72 11.79
CA SER A 433 -37.67 21.39 11.49
C SER A 433 -38.91 20.52 11.76
N LEU A 434 -38.76 19.20 11.72
CA LEU A 434 -39.83 18.22 11.98
C LEU A 434 -40.39 18.28 13.42
N ILE A 435 -39.73 19.02 14.32
CA ILE A 435 -40.19 19.24 15.69
C ILE A 435 -41.49 20.05 15.77
N HIS A 436 -41.77 20.92 14.79
CA HIS A 436 -42.89 21.86 14.87
C HIS A 436 -44.27 21.17 14.78
N ASN A 437 -44.34 20.00 14.13
CA ASN A 437 -45.57 19.24 13.90
C ASN A 437 -45.51 17.81 14.48
N ASP A 438 -44.51 17.49 15.30
CA ASP A 438 -44.22 16.12 15.74
C ASP A 438 -44.05 15.11 14.57
N GLU A 439 -43.71 15.59 13.37
CA GLU A 439 -43.58 14.77 12.14
C GLU A 439 -42.47 13.74 12.25
N TYR A 440 -41.44 14.02 13.07
CA TYR A 440 -40.36 13.10 13.36
C TYR A 440 -40.84 11.76 13.95
N LYS A 441 -42.01 11.74 14.62
CA LYS A 441 -42.62 10.51 15.16
C LYS A 441 -43.08 9.57 14.05
N ASN A 442 -43.34 10.08 12.85
CA ASN A 442 -43.74 9.33 11.67
C ASN A 442 -42.54 8.95 10.78
N ASP A 443 -41.30 9.29 11.15
CA ASP A 443 -40.09 8.97 10.38
C ASP A 443 -39.40 7.70 10.95
N PRO A 444 -39.25 6.61 10.16
CA PRO A 444 -38.65 5.35 10.63
C PRO A 444 -37.19 5.43 11.10
N TRP A 445 -36.45 6.49 10.74
CA TRP A 445 -35.05 6.69 11.14
C TRP A 445 -34.88 7.62 12.34
N LEU A 446 -35.71 8.65 12.45
CA LEU A 446 -35.52 9.77 13.38
C LEU A 446 -36.34 9.66 14.68
N TRP A 447 -37.34 8.77 14.73
CA TRP A 447 -38.28 8.64 15.86
C TRP A 447 -37.62 8.37 17.23
N ASP A 448 -36.45 7.72 17.24
CA ASP A 448 -35.72 7.29 18.45
C ASP A 448 -34.61 8.26 18.88
N LEU A 449 -34.41 9.38 18.17
CA LEU A 449 -33.48 10.43 18.60
C LEU A 449 -34.02 11.17 19.84
N ASP A 450 -33.14 11.80 20.63
CA ASP A 450 -33.55 12.57 21.81
C ASP A 450 -34.10 13.96 21.41
N TRP A 451 -35.41 14.01 21.16
CA TRP A 451 -36.17 15.22 20.81
C TRP A 451 -36.54 16.10 22.01
N SER A 452 -36.06 15.80 23.23
CA SER A 452 -36.39 16.61 24.40
C SER A 452 -35.84 18.04 24.27
N THR A 453 -36.64 19.03 24.69
CA THR A 453 -36.26 20.44 24.60
C THR A 453 -36.10 21.05 25.99
N SER A 454 -35.12 21.94 26.14
CA SER A 454 -34.96 22.71 27.37
C SER A 454 -35.95 23.88 27.38
N PRO A 455 -36.80 24.02 28.41
CA PRO A 455 -37.79 25.09 28.46
C PRO A 455 -37.10 26.46 28.62
N TYR A 456 -37.59 27.45 27.88
CA TYR A 456 -37.18 28.84 28.04
C TYR A 456 -37.75 29.39 29.34
N ARG A 457 -36.94 29.43 30.41
CA ARG A 457 -37.36 29.95 31.73
C ARG A 457 -37.00 31.43 31.86
N LEU A 458 -38.00 32.30 31.72
CA LEU A 458 -37.92 33.71 32.09
C LEU A 458 -37.92 33.85 33.63
N ASN A 459 -37.38 34.97 34.13
CA ASN A 459 -37.49 35.29 35.55
C ASN A 459 -38.98 35.35 35.96
N LYS A 460 -39.39 34.62 37.01
CA LYS A 460 -40.61 34.99 37.75
C LYS A 460 -40.36 36.38 38.31
N THR A 461 -41.20 37.34 37.92
CA THR A 461 -41.28 38.73 38.39
C THR A 461 -40.19 39.14 39.37
N CYS A 462 -39.23 39.95 38.90
CA CYS A 462 -38.14 40.46 39.72
C CYS A 462 -38.73 41.23 40.92
N THR A 463 -38.65 40.67 42.12
CA THR A 463 -39.03 41.36 43.36
C THR A 463 -38.02 42.43 43.79
N ASN A 464 -36.94 42.62 43.04
CA ASN A 464 -35.96 43.70 43.23
C ASN A 464 -35.94 44.61 42.01
N SER A 465 -36.92 45.51 41.88
CA SER A 465 -36.87 46.62 40.90
C SER A 465 -35.97 47.79 41.33
N HIS A 466 -35.15 47.62 42.36
CA HIS A 466 -34.22 48.65 42.80
C HIS A 466 -32.84 48.38 42.18
N HIS A 467 -32.45 49.28 41.26
CA HIS A 467 -31.17 49.37 40.52
C HIS A 467 -31.12 48.82 39.09
N VAL A 468 -32.02 49.29 38.22
CA VAL A 468 -31.56 49.65 36.86
C VAL A 468 -31.13 51.12 36.97
N LYS A 469 -29.81 51.38 37.01
CA LYS A 469 -29.27 52.75 37.01
C LYS A 469 -29.67 53.40 35.69
N ASP A 470 -30.23 54.61 35.76
CA ASP A 470 -30.60 55.39 34.57
C ASP A 470 -29.30 55.70 33.77
N PRO A 471 -29.16 55.23 32.51
CA PRO A 471 -27.93 55.44 31.73
C PRO A 471 -27.57 56.93 31.55
N PHE A 472 -28.53 57.83 31.78
CA PHE A 472 -28.38 59.27 31.64
C PHE A 472 -28.08 60.01 32.97
N LEU A 473 -28.00 59.31 34.12
CA LEU A 473 -27.73 59.93 35.43
C LEU A 473 -26.35 59.54 36.02
N THR A 474 -25.59 58.67 35.36
CA THR A 474 -24.25 58.28 35.78
C THR A 474 -23.19 58.98 34.95
N ASN A 475 -22.30 59.74 35.61
CA ASN A 475 -21.12 60.39 35.02
C ASN A 475 -20.02 59.37 34.62
N GLU A 476 -20.40 58.31 33.91
CA GLU A 476 -19.47 57.32 33.35
C GLU A 476 -19.67 57.28 31.84
N ALA A 477 -19.16 58.30 31.16
CA ALA A 477 -19.14 58.38 29.70
C ALA A 477 -18.26 57.28 29.07
N ASP A 478 -17.31 56.73 29.81
CA ASP A 478 -16.32 55.77 29.29
C ASP A 478 -16.88 54.35 29.02
N ASN A 479 -18.08 54.02 29.49
CA ASN A 479 -18.65 52.68 29.35
C ASN A 479 -19.56 52.49 28.11
N TYR A 480 -19.83 53.55 27.33
CA TYR A 480 -20.73 53.49 26.17
C TYR A 480 -20.22 54.35 24.98
N PRO A 481 -19.25 53.84 24.19
CA PRO A 481 -18.60 54.60 23.11
C PRO A 481 -19.56 55.09 22.01
N ASP A 482 -20.60 54.32 21.67
CA ASP A 482 -21.59 54.69 20.65
C ASP A 482 -22.43 55.92 21.05
N LEU A 483 -22.58 56.19 22.35
CA LEU A 483 -23.35 57.34 22.86
C LEU A 483 -22.54 58.65 22.77
N LEU A 484 -21.22 58.55 22.89
CA LEU A 484 -20.27 59.65 22.70
C LEU A 484 -20.19 60.07 21.23
N GLU A 485 -20.12 59.10 20.31
CA GLU A 485 -20.07 59.36 18.87
C GLU A 485 -21.38 59.99 18.33
N TYR A 486 -22.53 59.65 18.92
CA TYR A 486 -23.82 60.26 18.57
C TYR A 486 -23.98 61.70 19.11
N ALA A 487 -23.38 62.00 20.26
CA ALA A 487 -23.39 63.32 20.87
C ALA A 487 -22.40 64.30 20.22
N GLU A 488 -21.24 63.80 19.76
CA GLU A 488 -20.22 64.59 19.03
C GLU A 488 -20.69 65.03 17.63
N ASN A 489 -21.62 64.29 17.01
CA ASN A 489 -22.23 64.63 15.72
C ASN A 489 -23.32 65.72 15.78
N GLY A 490 -23.47 66.42 16.91
CA GLY A 490 -24.31 67.62 17.03
C GLY A 490 -25.83 67.38 17.07
N ASN A 491 -26.28 66.12 17.09
CA ASN A 491 -27.68 65.77 17.19
C ASN A 491 -28.11 65.69 18.67
N ALA A 492 -28.92 66.64 19.12
CA ALA A 492 -29.48 66.61 20.46
C ALA A 492 -30.36 65.36 20.62
N VAL A 493 -30.03 64.50 21.59
CA VAL A 493 -30.84 63.33 21.95
C VAL A 493 -32.23 63.81 22.38
N THR A 494 -33.22 63.68 21.49
CA THR A 494 -34.62 64.04 21.76
C THR A 494 -35.19 63.18 22.88
N GLU A 495 -36.11 63.74 23.66
CA GLU A 495 -36.75 63.03 24.79
C GLU A 495 -37.44 61.72 24.35
N GLU A 496 -37.88 61.63 23.09
CA GLU A 496 -38.40 60.38 22.51
C GLU A 496 -37.36 59.27 22.45
N TYR A 497 -36.11 59.58 22.08
CA TYR A 497 -35.02 58.61 21.97
C TYR A 497 -34.60 58.08 23.35
N LYS A 498 -34.54 58.96 24.35
CA LYS A 498 -34.32 58.55 25.75
C LYS A 498 -35.42 57.64 26.27
N LYS A 499 -36.67 57.88 25.84
CA LYS A 499 -37.83 57.04 26.19
C LYS A 499 -37.71 55.65 25.59
N VAL A 500 -37.28 55.54 24.33
CA VAL A 500 -37.01 54.26 23.66
C VAL A 500 -35.87 53.52 24.36
N ILE A 501 -34.74 54.17 24.63
CA ILE A 501 -33.60 53.56 25.35
C ILE A 501 -34.02 53.09 26.74
N LYS A 502 -34.76 53.91 27.52
CA LYS A 502 -35.32 53.49 28.81
C LYS A 502 -36.25 52.29 28.68
N SER A 503 -37.07 52.23 27.63
CA SER A 503 -37.94 51.08 27.38
C SER A 503 -37.14 49.81 27.07
N VAL A 504 -36.03 49.91 26.34
CA VAL A 504 -35.12 48.80 26.03
C VAL A 504 -34.36 48.36 27.28
N TYR A 505 -33.80 49.27 28.08
CA TYR A 505 -33.15 48.90 29.35
C TYR A 505 -34.12 48.32 30.37
N ALA A 506 -35.39 48.74 30.37
CA ALA A 506 -36.43 48.09 31.17
C ALA A 506 -36.67 46.63 30.76
N THR A 507 -36.35 46.24 29.52
CA THR A 507 -36.39 44.83 29.10
C THR A 507 -35.23 43.98 29.64
N ALA A 508 -34.18 44.58 30.24
CA ALA A 508 -33.09 43.85 30.87
C ALA A 508 -33.57 42.93 32.03
N ALA A 509 -34.64 43.32 32.72
CA ALA A 509 -35.30 42.49 33.75
C ALA A 509 -35.90 41.17 33.19
N ARG A 510 -36.05 41.08 31.86
CA ARG A 510 -36.55 39.90 31.13
C ARG A 510 -35.43 39.02 30.58
N ILE A 511 -34.16 39.32 30.84
CA ILE A 511 -33.01 38.49 30.44
C ILE A 511 -32.88 37.29 31.40
N PRO A 512 -32.72 36.03 30.89
CA PRO A 512 -32.54 34.85 31.73
C PRO A 512 -31.26 34.90 32.57
N LYS A 513 -31.32 34.59 33.87
CA LYS A 513 -30.14 34.54 34.79
C LYS A 513 -29.08 33.52 34.37
N ASN A 514 -29.50 32.39 33.79
CA ASN A 514 -28.63 31.40 33.14
C ASN A 514 -29.14 31.21 31.71
N PRO A 515 -28.44 31.71 30.68
CA PRO A 515 -28.84 31.48 29.30
C PRO A 515 -28.77 29.97 29.02
N ALA A 516 -29.93 29.34 28.82
CA ALA A 516 -29.97 27.96 28.35
C ALA A 516 -29.42 27.91 26.92
N PHE A 517 -28.48 27.02 26.65
CA PHE A 517 -27.90 26.87 25.32
C PHE A 517 -28.99 26.39 24.34
N MET A 518 -29.26 27.19 23.31
CA MET A 518 -30.28 26.97 22.27
C MET A 518 -31.61 26.43 22.83
N PRO A 519 -32.38 27.26 23.57
CA PRO A 519 -33.66 26.84 24.15
C PRO A 519 -34.67 26.54 23.04
N GLY A 520 -35.50 25.50 23.21
CA GLY A 520 -36.45 25.05 22.19
C GLY A 520 -35.91 24.09 21.13
N TYR A 521 -34.59 23.91 21.00
CA TYR A 521 -33.98 22.91 20.12
C TYR A 521 -33.87 21.53 20.82
N PRO A 522 -33.90 20.41 20.06
CA PRO A 522 -33.77 19.06 20.62
C PRO A 522 -32.34 18.75 21.06
N VAL A 523 -32.15 17.88 22.06
CA VAL A 523 -30.84 17.55 22.66
C VAL A 523 -29.83 17.07 21.60
N TRP A 524 -30.23 16.14 20.73
CA TRP A 524 -29.33 15.59 19.70
C TRP A 524 -28.77 16.69 18.77
N TYR A 525 -29.57 17.72 18.47
CA TYR A 525 -29.16 18.83 17.61
C TYR A 525 -28.24 19.80 18.37
N LYS A 526 -28.50 20.03 19.67
CA LYS A 526 -27.62 20.85 20.52
C LYS A 526 -26.21 20.28 20.62
N GLU A 527 -26.08 18.96 20.69
CA GLU A 527 -24.78 18.29 20.73
C GLU A 527 -23.95 18.52 19.47
N LEU A 528 -24.59 18.85 18.34
CA LEU A 528 -23.94 19.13 17.06
C LEU A 528 -23.55 20.61 16.88
N CYS A 529 -23.90 21.50 17.82
CA CYS A 529 -23.61 22.92 17.72
C CYS A 529 -22.49 23.36 18.68
N PRO A 530 -21.58 24.25 18.25
CA PRO A 530 -20.52 24.78 19.12
C PRO A 530 -21.10 25.69 20.19
N ARG A 531 -20.46 25.74 21.36
CA ARG A 531 -20.89 26.62 22.45
C ARG A 531 -20.46 28.05 22.17
N THR A 532 -21.22 29.01 22.67
CA THR A 532 -20.95 30.46 22.46
C THR A 532 -19.63 30.96 23.03
N LYS A 533 -18.94 30.15 23.84
CA LYS A 533 -17.62 30.46 24.41
C LYS A 533 -16.46 29.85 23.61
N ASP A 534 -16.75 29.06 22.58
CA ASP A 534 -15.72 28.40 21.78
C ASP A 534 -15.11 29.43 20.81
N ALA A 535 -13.78 29.40 20.66
CA ALA A 535 -13.05 30.37 19.82
C ALA A 535 -13.45 30.30 18.34
N GLU A 536 -13.98 29.17 17.89
CA GLU A 536 -14.47 28.90 16.52
C GLU A 536 -16.01 28.79 16.49
N PHE A 537 -16.73 29.67 17.19
CA PHE A 537 -18.19 29.67 17.17
C PHE A 537 -18.75 29.92 15.75
N TYR A 538 -19.61 29.02 15.29
CA TYR A 538 -20.36 29.14 14.03
C TYR A 538 -21.83 28.80 14.29
N PRO A 539 -22.80 29.59 13.77
CA PRO A 539 -24.21 29.34 13.99
C PRO A 539 -24.68 28.05 13.28
N GLY A 540 -25.40 27.18 14.01
CA GLY A 540 -25.92 25.91 13.49
C GLY A 540 -25.05 24.68 13.83
N PRO A 541 -25.39 23.50 13.28
CA PRO A 541 -24.82 22.20 13.69
C PRO A 541 -23.42 21.96 13.10
N SER A 542 -22.49 22.87 13.32
CA SER A 542 -21.15 22.85 12.72
C SER A 542 -20.19 21.83 13.34
N LEU A 543 -20.55 21.12 14.41
CA LEU A 543 -19.77 19.99 14.93
C LEU A 543 -20.14 18.66 14.24
N ILE A 544 -21.12 18.67 13.32
CA ILE A 544 -21.53 17.47 12.58
C ILE A 544 -20.38 16.89 11.76
N SER A 545 -20.22 15.57 11.83
CA SER A 545 -19.25 14.82 11.06
C SER A 545 -19.78 13.43 10.74
N THR A 546 -19.20 12.74 9.75
CA THR A 546 -19.56 11.36 9.40
C THR A 546 -19.31 10.34 10.53
N GLN A 547 -18.66 10.74 11.62
CA GLN A 547 -18.45 9.92 12.82
C GLN A 547 -19.59 10.03 13.84
N CYS A 548 -20.42 11.06 13.75
CA CYS A 548 -21.54 11.28 14.66
C CYS A 548 -22.60 10.20 14.48
N ARG A 549 -23.09 9.61 15.58
CA ARG A 549 -24.08 8.51 15.56
C ARG A 549 -25.41 8.91 14.91
N ALA A 550 -25.79 10.18 14.99
CA ALA A 550 -27.00 10.70 14.36
C ALA A 550 -26.93 10.70 12.82
N VAL A 551 -25.73 10.83 12.23
CA VAL A 551 -25.58 11.08 10.78
C VAL A 551 -26.14 9.96 9.90
N PRO A 552 -25.90 8.67 10.14
CA PRO A 552 -26.53 7.61 9.35
C PRO A 552 -28.06 7.65 9.35
N LYS A 553 -28.69 8.14 10.43
CA LYS A 553 -30.14 8.33 10.55
C LYS A 553 -30.61 9.59 9.82
N LEU A 554 -29.89 10.70 9.97
CA LEU A 554 -30.16 11.96 9.25
C LEU A 554 -30.11 11.75 7.72
N LEU A 555 -29.18 10.93 7.25
CA LEU A 555 -29.06 10.55 5.83
C LEU A 555 -30.06 9.48 5.38
N ARG A 556 -30.95 9.01 6.27
CA ARG A 556 -31.94 7.95 6.04
C ARG A 556 -31.36 6.73 5.31
N LEU A 557 -30.17 6.29 5.74
CA LEU A 557 -29.45 5.20 5.08
C LEU A 557 -30.17 3.87 5.22
N THR A 558 -30.12 3.06 4.16
CA THR A 558 -30.65 1.71 4.11
C THR A 558 -29.55 0.68 3.91
N TRP A 559 -29.78 -0.53 4.42
CA TRP A 559 -28.98 -1.71 4.14
C TRP A 559 -29.85 -2.76 3.46
N LYS A 560 -29.53 -3.14 2.21
CA LYS A 560 -30.35 -4.00 1.35
C LYS A 560 -31.79 -3.47 1.17
N GLY A 561 -31.96 -2.14 1.11
CA GLY A 561 -33.27 -1.50 1.01
C GLY A 561 -34.04 -1.40 2.33
N TYR A 562 -33.47 -1.85 3.45
CA TYR A 562 -34.09 -1.76 4.77
C TYR A 562 -33.47 -0.64 5.63
N PRO A 563 -34.26 0.15 6.37
CA PRO A 563 -33.78 1.23 7.26
C PRO A 563 -32.71 0.78 8.26
N LEU A 564 -31.64 1.57 8.38
CA LEU A 564 -30.61 1.38 9.41
C LEU A 564 -31.09 1.83 10.80
N HIS A 565 -30.75 1.04 11.81
CA HIS A 565 -31.03 1.32 13.21
C HIS A 565 -29.83 0.96 14.10
N TYR A 566 -29.68 1.68 15.20
CA TYR A 566 -28.60 1.44 16.17
C TYR A 566 -29.19 0.94 17.48
N ASP A 567 -28.82 -0.28 17.87
CA ASP A 567 -29.15 -0.87 19.17
C ASP A 567 -27.95 -0.76 20.12
N GLU A 568 -28.20 -0.52 21.41
CA GLU A 568 -27.12 -0.34 22.41
C GLU A 568 -26.30 -1.61 22.66
N LYS A 569 -26.89 -2.80 22.50
CA LYS A 569 -26.24 -4.09 22.76
C LYS A 569 -25.63 -4.69 21.49
N LEU A 570 -26.39 -4.68 20.39
CA LEU A 570 -26.03 -5.33 19.12
C LEU A 570 -25.31 -4.38 18.15
N GLY A 571 -25.34 -3.07 18.38
CA GLY A 571 -24.73 -2.04 17.53
C GLY A 571 -25.58 -1.70 16.31
N TRP A 572 -24.93 -1.35 15.19
CA TRP A 572 -25.64 -1.02 13.94
C TRP A 572 -26.21 -2.28 13.24
N GLY A 573 -27.46 -2.17 12.82
CA GLY A 573 -28.23 -3.17 12.07
C GLY A 573 -29.29 -2.53 11.17
N TYR A 574 -30.17 -3.35 10.62
CA TYR A 574 -31.29 -2.92 9.79
C TYR A 574 -32.60 -3.60 10.21
N LEU A 575 -33.72 -2.90 10.00
CA LEU A 575 -35.05 -3.32 10.42
C LEU A 575 -35.81 -3.98 9.28
N VAL A 576 -36.29 -5.20 9.49
CA VAL A 576 -37.03 -6.01 8.49
C VAL A 576 -38.44 -6.31 9.02
N PRO A 577 -39.51 -6.23 8.22
CA PRO A 577 -40.86 -6.58 8.68
C PRO A 577 -40.96 -8.03 9.17
N ASP A 578 -41.58 -8.23 10.33
CA ASP A 578 -41.87 -9.59 10.83
C ASP A 578 -43.19 -10.12 10.24
N THR A 579 -43.07 -10.82 9.12
CA THR A 579 -44.21 -11.46 8.42
C THR A 579 -45.09 -12.37 9.29
N LYS A 580 -44.64 -12.82 10.48
CA LYS A 580 -45.44 -13.65 11.39
C LYS A 580 -46.32 -12.85 12.35
N SER A 581 -45.88 -11.65 12.77
CA SER A 581 -46.63 -10.78 13.68
C SER A 581 -47.43 -9.68 12.95
N MET A 582 -47.24 -9.51 11.63
CA MET A 582 -47.95 -8.49 10.85
C MET A 582 -49.46 -8.69 10.73
N GLY A 583 -49.96 -9.93 10.61
CA GLY A 583 -51.40 -10.18 10.36
C GLY A 583 -52.34 -9.56 11.40
N PRO A 584 -52.14 -9.82 12.71
CA PRO A 584 -52.94 -9.19 13.77
C PRO A 584 -52.72 -7.68 13.91
N LEU A 585 -51.50 -7.19 13.66
CA LEU A 585 -51.14 -5.78 13.80
C LEU A 585 -51.71 -4.91 12.68
N GLU A 586 -51.80 -5.41 11.45
CA GLU A 586 -52.46 -4.71 10.33
C GLU A 586 -53.97 -4.55 10.59
N GLU A 587 -54.63 -5.55 11.18
CA GLU A 587 -56.03 -5.47 11.60
C GLU A 587 -56.22 -4.50 12.79
N GLU A 588 -55.32 -4.49 13.79
CA GLU A 588 -55.35 -3.52 14.90
C GLU A 588 -55.07 -2.08 14.46
N LEU A 589 -54.14 -1.86 13.53
CA LEU A 589 -53.82 -0.54 12.99
C LEU A 589 -54.95 0.04 12.12
N MET A 590 -55.66 -0.80 11.36
CA MET A 590 -56.87 -0.39 10.65
C MET A 590 -58.05 -0.11 11.61
N ALA A 591 -58.14 -0.81 12.75
CA ALA A 591 -59.15 -0.55 13.76
C ALA A 591 -58.90 0.72 14.61
N GLN A 592 -57.64 1.18 14.72
CA GLN A 592 -57.27 2.40 15.45
C GLN A 592 -57.52 3.70 14.66
N GLU A 593 -57.91 3.65 13.38
CA GLU A 593 -58.26 4.84 12.59
C GLU A 593 -59.51 5.58 13.11
N SER A 594 -60.33 4.96 13.98
CA SER A 594 -61.53 5.58 14.57
C SER A 594 -61.31 6.31 15.90
N GLU A 595 -60.15 6.19 16.56
CA GLU A 595 -59.86 6.89 17.81
C GLU A 595 -58.44 7.47 17.78
N HIS A 596 -58.31 8.81 17.70
CA HIS A 596 -57.03 9.53 17.80
C HIS A 596 -56.31 9.28 19.14
N LYS A 597 -55.62 8.15 19.29
CA LYS A 597 -54.67 7.86 20.36
C LYS A 597 -53.34 7.46 19.75
N VAL A 598 -52.45 8.44 19.58
CA VAL A 598 -51.06 8.21 19.16
C VAL A 598 -50.32 7.51 20.31
N GLN A 599 -50.05 6.21 20.15
CA GLN A 599 -49.14 5.48 21.05
C GLN A 599 -47.68 5.85 20.71
N GLN A 600 -46.85 6.08 21.72
CA GLN A 600 -45.41 6.41 21.62
C GLN A 600 -44.59 5.18 21.16
N GLY A 601 -44.80 4.70 19.93
CA GLY A 601 -44.11 3.54 19.37
C GLY A 601 -43.48 3.79 18.00
N PHE A 602 -42.73 2.81 17.50
CA PHE A 602 -42.11 2.81 16.17
C PHE A 602 -43.16 3.05 15.06
N PRO A 603 -42.90 3.91 14.05
CA PRO A 603 -43.87 4.24 13.01
C PRO A 603 -44.02 3.13 11.96
N LEU A 604 -44.71 2.06 12.33
CA LEU A 604 -44.86 0.87 11.49
C LEU A 604 -45.57 1.17 10.15
N LYS A 605 -46.60 2.04 10.15
CA LYS A 605 -47.33 2.43 8.92
C LYS A 605 -46.42 3.15 7.92
N ALA A 606 -45.63 4.11 8.37
CA ALA A 606 -44.69 4.83 7.51
C ALA A 606 -43.57 3.92 7.00
N PHE A 607 -43.08 3.02 7.87
CA PHE A 607 -42.10 1.99 7.51
C PHE A 607 -42.60 1.04 6.41
N LEU A 608 -43.83 0.54 6.52
CA LEU A 608 -44.43 -0.35 5.51
C LEU A 608 -44.68 0.38 4.18
N ASN A 609 -45.20 1.61 4.23
CA ASN A 609 -45.38 2.44 3.04
C ASN A 609 -44.05 2.70 2.32
N PHE A 610 -42.99 2.99 3.10
CA PHE A 610 -41.64 3.16 2.55
C PHE A 610 -41.15 1.91 1.81
N LEU A 611 -41.35 0.72 2.38
CA LEU A 611 -40.95 -0.54 1.74
C LEU A 611 -41.78 -0.84 0.47
N GLN A 612 -43.08 -0.52 0.47
CA GLN A 612 -43.94 -0.68 -0.71
C GLN A 612 -43.50 0.21 -1.87
N GLN A 613 -43.02 1.42 -1.58
CA GLN A 613 -42.57 2.39 -2.60
C GLN A 613 -41.16 2.08 -3.14
N ASN A 614 -40.25 1.61 -2.28
CA ASN A 614 -38.81 1.51 -2.61
C ASN A 614 -38.29 0.07 -2.77
N ASN A 615 -39.13 -0.96 -2.58
CA ASN A 615 -38.70 -2.36 -2.67
C ASN A 615 -39.60 -3.17 -3.63
N PRO A 616 -39.21 -3.36 -4.91
CA PRO A 616 -40.05 -4.04 -5.92
C PRO A 616 -40.31 -5.53 -5.63
N GLN A 617 -39.61 -6.14 -4.66
CA GLN A 617 -39.88 -7.51 -4.22
C GLN A 617 -41.13 -7.66 -3.34
N CYS A 618 -41.72 -6.56 -2.86
CA CYS A 618 -42.91 -6.59 -2.01
C CYS A 618 -44.25 -6.47 -2.76
N ASN A 619 -44.26 -6.15 -4.06
CA ASN A 619 -45.48 -6.03 -4.88
C ASN A 619 -45.81 -7.30 -5.67
N LEU A 620 -46.00 -8.43 -4.97
CA LEU A 620 -46.58 -9.64 -5.56
C LEU A 620 -47.85 -10.04 -4.81
N THR A 621 -48.86 -9.16 -4.84
CA THR A 621 -50.24 -9.55 -4.60
C THR A 621 -51.19 -8.74 -5.49
N LYS A 622 -52.00 -9.49 -6.26
CA LYS A 622 -53.19 -9.13 -7.05
C LYS A 622 -52.99 -8.79 -8.53
N ASP A 623 -53.27 -9.82 -9.35
CA ASP A 623 -53.88 -9.83 -10.68
C ASP A 623 -53.64 -8.61 -11.60
N SER A 624 -52.63 -8.71 -12.48
CA SER A 624 -52.61 -7.97 -13.75
C SER A 624 -51.87 -8.76 -14.83
N ASP A 625 -52.34 -8.60 -16.07
CA ASP A 625 -52.04 -9.39 -17.27
C ASP A 625 -50.55 -9.37 -17.68
N PRO A 626 -49.94 -10.50 -18.07
CA PRO A 626 -48.49 -10.64 -18.27
C PRO A 626 -47.95 -10.00 -19.57
N LEU A 627 -48.72 -9.13 -20.24
CA LEU A 627 -48.35 -8.53 -21.53
C LEU A 627 -48.04 -7.04 -21.47
N SER A 628 -48.29 -6.33 -20.36
CA SER A 628 -47.96 -4.90 -20.24
C SER A 628 -46.55 -4.61 -19.70
N ASP A 629 -45.91 -5.57 -19.03
CA ASP A 629 -44.59 -5.39 -18.41
C ASP A 629 -43.40 -5.54 -19.39
N PHE A 630 -43.67 -5.92 -20.64
CA PHE A 630 -42.63 -6.10 -21.66
C PHE A 630 -42.15 -4.78 -22.28
N GLU A 631 -42.96 -3.72 -22.26
CA GLU A 631 -42.68 -2.50 -23.03
C GLU A 631 -41.85 -1.46 -22.24
N CYS A 632 -41.90 -1.47 -20.89
CA CYS A 632 -41.27 -0.44 -20.05
C CYS A 632 -39.78 -0.70 -19.71
N LEU A 633 -39.28 -1.93 -19.88
CA LEU A 633 -37.89 -2.31 -19.54
C LEU A 633 -36.90 -2.23 -20.72
N SER A 634 -37.37 -1.78 -21.88
CA SER A 634 -36.55 -1.72 -23.12
C SER A 634 -35.85 -0.37 -23.35
N GLN A 635 -36.10 0.65 -22.53
CA GLN A 635 -35.49 1.97 -22.68
C GLN A 635 -34.39 2.20 -21.62
N GLY A 636 -33.17 1.72 -21.89
CA GLY A 636 -32.03 2.04 -21.02
C GLY A 636 -30.75 1.22 -21.18
N PHE A 637 -30.64 0.34 -22.18
CA PHE A 637 -29.41 -0.41 -22.45
C PHE A 637 -28.82 -0.01 -23.81
N ASP A 638 -27.53 0.33 -23.78
CA ASP A 638 -26.69 0.60 -24.95
C ASP A 638 -26.51 -0.69 -25.77
N ASP A 639 -26.90 -0.64 -27.03
CA ASP A 639 -27.26 -1.79 -27.88
C ASP A 639 -26.06 -2.36 -28.67
N SER A 640 -24.85 -2.29 -28.13
CA SER A 640 -23.62 -2.61 -28.88
C SER A 640 -22.60 -3.50 -28.14
N ALA A 641 -23.02 -4.66 -27.63
CA ALA A 641 -22.12 -5.83 -27.44
C ALA A 641 -22.89 -7.10 -26.98
N MET A 642 -23.27 -7.97 -27.92
CA MET A 642 -23.40 -9.46 -27.82
C MET A 642 -24.52 -10.01 -28.72
N GLU A 643 -24.24 -11.12 -29.40
CA GLU A 643 -25.12 -11.82 -30.34
C GLU A 643 -26.29 -12.55 -29.65
N LEU A 644 -27.43 -12.60 -30.35
CA LEU A 644 -28.75 -13.03 -29.83
C LEU A 644 -28.81 -14.49 -29.32
N GLU A 645 -27.90 -15.37 -29.76
CA GLU A 645 -27.92 -16.79 -29.40
C GLU A 645 -27.38 -17.10 -27.99
N GLU A 646 -26.69 -16.15 -27.32
CA GLU A 646 -26.29 -16.29 -25.92
C GLU A 646 -27.38 -15.87 -24.91
N LYS A 647 -28.49 -15.26 -25.38
CA LYS A 647 -29.58 -14.74 -24.51
C LYS A 647 -30.58 -15.81 -24.06
N LEU A 648 -30.83 -16.85 -24.87
CA LEU A 648 -31.86 -17.86 -24.57
C LEU A 648 -31.55 -18.75 -23.33
N PRO A 649 -30.32 -19.24 -23.12
CA PRO A 649 -30.01 -20.09 -21.96
C PRO A 649 -30.06 -19.33 -20.63
N HIS A 650 -29.76 -18.02 -20.64
CA HIS A 650 -29.82 -17.18 -19.44
C HIS A 650 -31.26 -16.80 -19.04
N LEU A 651 -32.17 -16.67 -20.01
CA LEU A 651 -33.60 -16.49 -19.74
C LEU A 651 -34.30 -17.78 -19.30
N GLU A 652 -33.95 -18.93 -19.88
CA GLU A 652 -34.50 -20.23 -19.45
C GLU A 652 -34.04 -20.61 -18.03
N ALA A 653 -32.80 -20.25 -17.65
CA ALA A 653 -32.32 -20.43 -16.28
C ALA A 653 -33.02 -19.51 -15.25
N ALA A 654 -33.51 -18.34 -15.67
CA ALA A 654 -34.29 -17.42 -14.83
C ALA A 654 -35.76 -17.85 -14.69
N LEU A 655 -36.34 -18.51 -15.71
CA LEU A 655 -37.73 -18.99 -15.72
C LEU A 655 -37.92 -20.38 -15.07
N GLY A 656 -36.85 -21.20 -15.00
CA GLY A 656 -36.90 -22.58 -14.50
C GLY A 656 -36.94 -22.78 -12.98
N SER A 657 -36.91 -21.72 -12.16
CA SER A 657 -36.96 -21.82 -10.69
C SER A 657 -38.22 -21.19 -10.10
N LYS A 658 -39.39 -21.69 -10.49
CA LYS A 658 -40.61 -21.53 -9.68
C LYS A 658 -40.74 -22.73 -8.75
N TYR A 659 -40.90 -22.43 -7.46
CA TYR A 659 -41.26 -23.31 -6.34
C TYR A 659 -40.16 -24.18 -5.69
N SER A 660 -39.49 -23.60 -4.69
CA SER A 660 -39.39 -24.20 -3.35
C SER A 660 -38.94 -23.16 -2.32
N LYS A 661 -39.89 -22.51 -1.64
CA LYS A 661 -39.61 -21.74 -0.42
C LYS A 661 -39.15 -22.70 0.68
N LYS A 662 -37.85 -22.76 0.93
CA LYS A 662 -37.32 -22.97 2.27
C LYS A 662 -36.42 -21.80 2.57
N ALA A 663 -36.84 -21.00 3.55
CA ALA A 663 -36.02 -19.97 4.17
C ALA A 663 -34.64 -20.56 4.47
N SER A 664 -33.59 -19.93 3.93
CA SER A 664 -32.22 -20.24 4.29
C SER A 664 -32.07 -19.98 5.80
N ASN A 665 -31.75 -21.03 6.57
CA ASN A 665 -31.26 -20.86 7.93
C ASN A 665 -29.93 -20.09 7.87
N GLY A 666 -29.99 -18.79 8.18
CA GLY A 666 -28.86 -17.88 8.25
C GLY A 666 -29.28 -16.60 8.96
N ASP A 667 -29.07 -16.59 10.28
CA ASP A 667 -29.42 -15.59 11.29
C ASP A 667 -30.93 -15.41 11.58
N ALA A 668 -31.38 -15.88 12.75
CA ALA A 668 -32.71 -15.57 13.24
C ALA A 668 -32.73 -14.08 13.57
N GLY A 669 -33.67 -13.30 12.99
CA GLY A 669 -33.82 -11.89 13.32
C GLY A 669 -33.94 -11.70 14.84
N HIS A 670 -33.23 -10.72 15.37
CA HIS A 670 -33.24 -10.43 16.79
C HIS A 670 -34.49 -9.61 17.11
N ASP A 671 -35.28 -10.05 18.09
CA ASP A 671 -36.34 -9.24 18.65
C ASP A 671 -35.73 -8.24 19.63
N ILE A 672 -35.76 -6.96 19.24
CA ILE A 672 -35.25 -5.84 20.04
C ILE A 672 -36.37 -5.09 20.78
N GLY A 673 -37.58 -5.68 20.86
CA GLY A 673 -38.73 -5.08 21.53
C GLY A 673 -39.45 -4.01 20.72
N ILE A 674 -39.23 -3.97 19.40
CA ILE A 674 -39.98 -3.11 18.48
C ILE A 674 -41.04 -3.97 17.78
N ALA A 675 -42.31 -3.65 18.01
CA ALA A 675 -43.44 -4.42 17.46
C ALA A 675 -43.46 -4.38 15.92
N GLY A 676 -43.66 -5.54 15.30
CA GLY A 676 -43.82 -5.68 13.84
C GLY A 676 -42.52 -5.73 13.02
N VAL A 677 -41.34 -5.63 13.66
CA VAL A 677 -40.04 -5.69 12.96
C VAL A 677 -39.03 -6.59 13.68
N LEU A 678 -38.12 -7.16 12.89
CA LEU A 678 -36.94 -7.90 13.36
C LEU A 678 -35.67 -7.12 13.04
N PHE A 679 -34.72 -7.18 13.95
CA PHE A 679 -33.41 -6.54 13.80
C PHE A 679 -32.37 -7.51 13.28
N TYR A 680 -31.66 -7.10 12.23
CA TYR A 680 -30.54 -7.84 11.66
C TYR A 680 -29.26 -7.03 11.76
N LYS A 681 -28.23 -7.61 12.37
CA LYS A 681 -26.95 -6.94 12.60
C LYS A 681 -26.18 -6.77 11.28
N ILE A 682 -25.51 -5.62 11.10
CA ILE A 682 -24.59 -5.45 9.97
C ILE A 682 -23.37 -6.37 10.17
N PRO A 683 -22.96 -7.14 9.15
CA PRO A 683 -21.78 -7.99 9.25
C PRO A 683 -20.51 -7.19 9.54
N HIS A 684 -19.75 -7.61 10.55
CA HIS A 684 -18.46 -7.00 10.87
C HIS A 684 -17.29 -7.76 10.21
N LYS A 685 -16.26 -7.05 9.74
CA LYS A 685 -15.08 -7.64 9.08
C LYS A 685 -14.35 -8.70 9.91
N ASN A 686 -14.35 -8.55 11.24
CA ASN A 686 -13.74 -9.48 12.20
C ASN A 686 -14.67 -10.64 12.61
N GLY A 687 -15.85 -10.74 12.00
CA GLY A 687 -16.88 -11.76 12.26
C GLY A 687 -18.05 -11.26 13.11
N ASP A 688 -19.06 -12.12 13.24
CA ASP A 688 -20.41 -11.78 13.70
C ASP A 688 -20.49 -11.31 15.17
N ASN A 689 -19.52 -11.71 16.00
CA ASN A 689 -19.45 -11.31 17.41
C ASN A 689 -18.96 -9.86 17.62
N SER A 690 -18.49 -9.17 16.58
CA SER A 690 -18.05 -7.78 16.67
C SER A 690 -19.12 -6.83 16.17
N ASN A 691 -19.29 -5.67 16.83
CA ASN A 691 -20.29 -4.67 16.43
C ASN A 691 -19.68 -3.69 15.42
N VAL A 692 -20.49 -3.27 14.45
CA VAL A 692 -20.12 -2.15 13.57
C VAL A 692 -20.24 -0.87 14.37
N GLY A 693 -19.16 -0.08 14.44
CA GLY A 693 -19.16 1.20 15.15
C GLY A 693 -19.74 2.34 14.31
N ASN A 694 -19.32 2.45 13.04
CA ASN A 694 -19.79 3.47 12.11
C ASN A 694 -20.08 2.85 10.72
N PRO A 695 -21.33 2.90 10.22
CA PRO A 695 -21.69 2.37 8.90
C PRO A 695 -21.12 3.18 7.73
N LEU A 696 -20.62 4.39 7.99
CA LEU A 696 -19.90 5.25 7.03
C LEU A 696 -18.36 5.08 7.11
N ALA A 697 -17.87 4.08 7.85
CA ALA A 697 -16.44 3.78 7.87
C ALA A 697 -15.97 3.22 6.53
N ARG A 698 -14.66 3.35 6.25
CA ARG A 698 -14.00 2.94 5.00
C ARG A 698 -14.41 1.56 4.50
N ASP A 699 -14.49 0.58 5.40
CA ASP A 699 -14.78 -0.82 5.04
C ASP A 699 -16.22 -1.02 4.50
N TYR A 700 -17.13 -0.11 4.85
CA TYR A 700 -18.56 -0.17 4.48
C TYR A 700 -18.91 0.76 3.33
N LEU A 701 -18.14 1.83 3.09
CA LEU A 701 -18.37 2.74 1.94
C LEU A 701 -18.26 2.02 0.59
N LEU A 702 -17.52 0.91 0.50
CA LEU A 702 -17.47 0.06 -0.70
C LEU A 702 -18.82 -0.60 -0.99
N ARG A 703 -19.64 -0.85 0.03
CA ARG A 703 -21.00 -1.40 -0.10
C ARG A 703 -22.01 -0.39 -0.66
N ALA A 704 -21.59 0.86 -0.86
CA ALA A 704 -22.42 1.82 -1.60
C ALA A 704 -22.40 1.55 -3.12
N GLU A 705 -21.35 0.91 -3.65
CA GLU A 705 -21.26 0.60 -5.10
C GLU A 705 -22.13 -0.60 -5.49
N ASP A 706 -22.21 -1.62 -4.63
CA ASP A 706 -23.01 -2.82 -4.87
C ASP A 706 -24.51 -2.60 -4.54
N GLY A 707 -24.90 -1.37 -4.17
CA GLY A 707 -26.25 -1.00 -3.79
C GLY A 707 -26.70 -1.54 -2.43
N THR A 708 -25.83 -2.25 -1.69
CA THR A 708 -26.17 -2.78 -0.37
C THR A 708 -26.36 -1.66 0.65
N LEU A 709 -25.53 -0.61 0.61
CA LEU A 709 -25.67 0.59 1.44
C LEU A 709 -26.11 1.75 0.55
N SER A 710 -27.33 2.26 0.71
CA SER A 710 -27.86 3.32 -0.16
C SER A 710 -28.67 4.34 0.64
N ALA A 711 -28.77 5.57 0.14
CA ALA A 711 -29.71 6.54 0.67
C ALA A 711 -31.11 6.28 0.12
N SER A 712 -32.15 6.58 0.90
CA SER A 712 -33.51 6.10 0.65
C SER A 712 -34.31 6.87 -0.42
N ALA A 713 -33.82 8.01 -0.92
CA ALA A 713 -34.36 8.77 -2.07
C ALA A 713 -33.70 10.15 -2.27
N ASP A 714 -32.86 10.61 -1.33
CA ASP A 714 -32.31 11.96 -1.37
C ASP A 714 -30.98 12.05 -2.15
N THR A 715 -30.99 12.85 -3.21
CA THR A 715 -29.80 13.21 -4.00
C THR A 715 -28.66 13.77 -3.15
N GLN A 716 -28.96 14.45 -2.03
CA GLN A 716 -27.94 15.00 -1.14
C GLN A 716 -27.23 13.91 -0.33
N ALA A 717 -27.96 12.92 0.17
CA ALA A 717 -27.38 11.83 0.95
C ALA A 717 -26.46 10.95 0.09
N ASP A 718 -26.84 10.68 -1.16
CA ASP A 718 -25.95 10.00 -2.12
C ASP A 718 -24.71 10.82 -2.45
N ARG A 719 -24.83 12.15 -2.55
CA ARG A 719 -23.68 13.05 -2.71
C ARG A 719 -22.75 12.99 -1.50
N VAL A 720 -23.28 12.95 -0.28
CA VAL A 720 -22.51 12.80 0.96
C VAL A 720 -21.72 11.48 0.98
N LEU A 721 -22.32 10.36 0.56
CA LEU A 721 -21.63 9.07 0.45
C LEU A 721 -20.49 9.12 -0.57
N LYS A 722 -20.73 9.73 -1.74
CA LYS A 722 -19.71 9.92 -2.79
C LYS A 722 -18.54 10.79 -2.30
N LEU A 723 -18.83 11.94 -1.70
CA LEU A 723 -17.79 12.83 -1.14
C LEU A 723 -17.00 12.15 -0.02
N GLY A 724 -17.68 11.45 0.90
CA GLY A 724 -17.03 10.69 1.97
C GLY A 724 -16.05 9.63 1.45
N LYS A 725 -16.41 8.95 0.36
CA LYS A 725 -15.54 7.99 -0.33
C LYS A 725 -14.31 8.68 -0.94
N MET A 726 -14.51 9.79 -1.66
CA MET A 726 -13.44 10.57 -2.31
C MET A 726 -12.42 11.10 -1.32
N CYS A 727 -12.88 11.58 -0.16
CA CYS A 727 -12.03 12.12 0.90
C CYS A 727 -11.29 11.04 1.71
N SER A 728 -11.79 9.81 1.75
CA SER A 728 -11.27 8.74 2.63
C SER A 728 -9.80 8.41 2.37
N TYR A 729 -9.37 8.36 1.10
CA TYR A 729 -7.99 8.04 0.75
C TYR A 729 -7.02 9.13 1.22
N TRP A 730 -7.29 10.40 0.89
CA TRP A 730 -6.42 11.52 1.26
C TRP A 730 -6.33 11.68 2.77
N LYS A 731 -7.46 11.61 3.50
CA LYS A 731 -7.49 11.70 4.97
C LYS A 731 -6.56 10.72 5.67
N ASN A 732 -6.42 9.51 5.13
CA ASN A 732 -5.58 8.45 5.70
C ASN A 732 -4.09 8.57 5.31
N ASN A 733 -3.79 9.11 4.13
CA ASN A 733 -2.43 9.12 3.57
C ASN A 733 -1.75 10.49 3.65
N LYS A 734 -2.50 11.60 3.76
CA LYS A 734 -2.01 12.99 3.78
C LYS A 734 -0.82 13.16 4.71
N LYS A 735 -0.90 12.70 5.97
CA LYS A 735 0.19 12.84 6.96
C LYS A 735 1.49 12.16 6.50
N ARG A 736 1.41 11.00 5.84
CA ARG A 736 2.59 10.26 5.37
C ARG A 736 3.21 10.86 4.12
N ILE A 737 2.35 11.40 3.23
CA ILE A 737 2.75 12.05 1.98
C ILE A 737 3.38 13.42 2.27
N THR A 738 2.71 14.26 3.07
CA THR A 738 3.21 15.60 3.44
C THR A 738 4.46 15.54 4.32
N GLY A 739 4.60 14.49 5.13
CA GLY A 739 5.77 14.21 5.95
C GLY A 739 6.95 13.59 5.21
N GLN A 740 6.91 13.45 3.88
CA GLN A 740 8.08 13.05 3.10
C GLN A 740 9.12 14.18 3.11
N MET A 741 10.36 13.82 3.43
CA MET A 741 11.50 14.71 3.32
C MET A 741 11.95 14.78 1.86
N PHE A 742 12.10 15.99 1.34
CA PHE A 742 12.62 16.27 0.01
C PHE A 742 13.51 17.49 0.02
N VAL A 743 14.41 17.55 -0.95
CA VAL A 743 15.40 18.62 -1.09
C VAL A 743 15.35 19.15 -2.51
N TRP A 744 15.24 20.47 -2.63
CA TRP A 744 15.37 21.18 -3.91
C TRP A 744 16.85 21.44 -4.21
N LEU A 745 17.19 21.36 -5.49
CA LEU A 745 18.51 21.65 -6.04
C LEU A 745 18.47 22.99 -6.74
N ASN A 746 19.47 23.83 -6.48
CA ASN A 746 19.67 25.09 -7.18
C ASN A 746 20.24 24.86 -8.59
N ASP A 747 20.20 25.87 -9.46
CA ASP A 747 20.72 25.76 -10.83
C ASP A 747 22.20 25.38 -10.89
N SER A 748 23.01 25.89 -9.94
CA SER A 748 24.42 25.53 -9.81
C SER A 748 24.65 24.10 -9.33
N GLU A 749 23.61 23.47 -8.77
CA GLU A 749 23.64 22.11 -8.23
C GLU A 749 23.10 21.06 -9.21
N LEU A 750 22.46 21.50 -10.29
CA LEU A 750 21.98 20.62 -11.34
C LEU A 750 23.12 20.29 -12.31
N SER A 751 23.12 19.05 -12.82
CA SER A 751 24.09 18.65 -13.84
C SER A 751 23.90 19.48 -15.12
N SER A 752 24.99 19.78 -15.82
CA SER A 752 24.95 20.48 -17.11
C SER A 752 24.08 19.77 -18.15
N HIS A 753 23.96 18.44 -18.06
CA HIS A 753 23.07 17.67 -18.92
C HIS A 753 21.59 18.04 -18.73
N ILE A 754 21.18 18.39 -17.51
CA ILE A 754 19.81 18.82 -17.21
C ILE A 754 19.63 20.25 -17.68
N THR A 755 20.53 21.16 -17.30
CA THR A 755 20.38 22.60 -17.58
C THR A 755 20.56 22.96 -19.05
N CYS A 756 21.26 22.13 -19.84
CA CYS A 756 21.38 22.30 -21.30
C CYS A 756 20.27 21.58 -22.10
N ASP A 757 19.38 20.82 -21.45
CA ASP A 757 18.29 20.13 -22.16
C ASP A 757 17.21 21.13 -22.60
N PRO A 758 16.65 21.02 -23.83
CA PRO A 758 15.63 21.97 -24.30
C PRO A 758 14.35 22.02 -23.47
N SER A 759 14.06 20.98 -22.67
CA SER A 759 12.88 20.90 -21.80
C SER A 759 13.12 21.48 -20.39
N TYR A 760 14.33 21.95 -20.09
CA TYR A 760 14.64 22.58 -18.81
C TYR A 760 13.96 23.94 -18.66
N ASN A 761 13.27 24.12 -17.53
CA ASN A 761 12.65 25.37 -17.14
C ASN A 761 13.51 26.06 -16.08
N VAL A 762 14.06 27.22 -16.41
CA VAL A 762 14.94 28.00 -15.51
C VAL A 762 14.20 28.45 -14.25
N ASP A 763 12.90 28.76 -14.36
CA ASP A 763 12.08 29.16 -13.21
C ASP A 763 11.49 27.97 -12.44
N GLY A 764 11.81 26.73 -12.87
CA GLY A 764 11.27 25.51 -12.28
C GLY A 764 12.14 24.98 -11.13
N PHE A 765 11.47 24.37 -10.15
CA PHE A 765 12.12 23.65 -9.06
C PHE A 765 12.38 22.20 -9.48
N TYR A 766 13.61 21.74 -9.24
CA TYR A 766 14.03 20.36 -9.44
C TYR A 766 14.63 19.83 -8.14
N GLY A 767 14.26 18.62 -7.75
CA GLY A 767 14.67 18.07 -6.47
C GLY A 767 14.53 16.57 -6.41
N ALA A 768 14.70 16.02 -5.22
CA ALA A 768 14.52 14.59 -5.00
C ALA A 768 14.03 14.26 -3.60
N ILE A 769 13.41 13.09 -3.52
CA ILE A 769 13.09 12.36 -2.30
C ILE A 769 14.05 11.16 -2.24
N VAL A 770 14.66 10.98 -1.07
CA VAL A 770 15.48 9.81 -0.74
C VAL A 770 14.61 8.91 0.16
N PRO A 771 14.01 7.83 -0.38
CA PRO A 771 13.10 7.00 0.40
C PRO A 771 13.83 6.27 1.53
N ARG A 772 13.23 6.27 2.73
CA ARG A 772 13.79 5.63 3.94
C ARG A 772 13.51 4.13 3.93
N ILE A 773 14.07 3.42 2.96
CA ILE A 773 13.83 2.00 2.74
C ILE A 773 14.59 1.15 3.77
N VAL A 774 13.86 0.29 4.47
CA VAL A 774 14.43 -0.83 5.22
C VAL A 774 14.58 -2.00 4.25
N THR A 775 15.81 -2.29 3.83
CA THR A 775 16.09 -3.27 2.75
C THR A 775 15.56 -4.67 3.04
N ALA A 776 15.56 -5.10 4.31
CA ALA A 776 14.86 -6.31 4.75
C ALA A 776 13.97 -5.99 5.96
N GLY A 777 12.79 -5.42 5.70
CA GLY A 777 11.85 -4.97 6.75
C GLY A 777 10.85 -6.03 7.22
N THR A 778 10.72 -7.14 6.50
CA THR A 778 9.85 -8.27 6.85
C THR A 778 10.63 -9.58 7.02
N ILE A 779 10.02 -10.58 7.66
CA ILE A 779 10.58 -11.94 7.75
C ILE A 779 10.83 -12.60 6.39
N THR A 780 10.14 -12.13 5.34
CA THR A 780 10.32 -12.59 3.96
C THR A 780 11.42 -11.83 3.24
N ARG A 781 12.14 -10.94 3.95
CA ARG A 781 13.18 -10.04 3.45
C ARG A 781 12.69 -8.99 2.46
N ARG A 782 11.37 -8.75 2.39
CA ARG A 782 10.85 -7.66 1.56
C ARG A 782 11.26 -6.32 2.16
N ALA A 783 11.54 -5.38 1.27
CA ALA A 783 11.73 -4.00 1.66
C ALA A 783 10.46 -3.41 2.28
N VAL A 784 10.63 -2.49 3.23
CA VAL A 784 9.53 -1.76 3.85
C VAL A 784 9.80 -0.27 3.81
N GLU A 785 8.82 0.48 3.32
CA GLU A 785 8.74 1.94 3.39
C GLU A 785 7.23 2.31 3.45
N PRO A 786 6.77 3.12 4.41
CA PRO A 786 5.34 3.30 4.70
C PRO A 786 4.49 4.06 3.66
N THR A 787 5.11 4.66 2.65
CA THR A 787 4.46 5.54 1.66
C THR A 787 4.60 4.93 0.27
N TRP A 788 5.81 4.90 -0.27
CA TRP A 788 6.16 4.51 -1.65
C TRP A 788 6.00 3.02 -1.92
N LEU A 789 6.25 2.15 -0.95
CA LEU A 789 6.02 0.70 -1.11
C LEU A 789 4.56 0.29 -0.83
N THR A 790 3.69 1.26 -0.52
CA THR A 790 2.26 1.04 -0.29
C THR A 790 1.36 1.92 -1.16
N VAL A 791 1.97 2.69 -2.06
CA VAL A 791 1.26 3.68 -2.89
C VAL A 791 0.31 2.97 -3.85
N SER A 792 -0.94 3.44 -3.88
CA SER A 792 -1.93 2.88 -4.79
C SER A 792 -1.77 3.44 -6.21
N ASN A 793 -2.42 2.79 -7.17
CA ASN A 793 -2.63 3.39 -8.49
C ASN A 793 -3.64 4.54 -8.39
N SER A 794 -3.76 5.33 -9.45
CA SER A 794 -4.73 6.42 -9.55
C SER A 794 -6.15 5.89 -9.75
N TYR A 795 -7.10 6.52 -9.07
CA TYR A 795 -8.52 6.22 -9.16
C TYR A 795 -9.33 7.52 -9.28
N VAL A 796 -10.31 7.51 -10.17
CA VAL A 796 -11.18 8.67 -10.46
C VAL A 796 -12.01 9.13 -9.26
N ASP A 797 -12.16 8.28 -8.25
CA ASP A 797 -12.96 8.50 -7.06
C ASP A 797 -12.11 8.69 -5.79
N ARG A 798 -10.82 8.99 -5.91
CA ARG A 798 -9.91 9.15 -4.76
C ARG A 798 -8.97 10.34 -4.93
N ILE A 799 -9.13 11.34 -4.06
CA ILE A 799 -8.27 12.52 -4.00
C ILE A 799 -6.81 12.10 -3.72
N GLY A 800 -5.86 12.62 -4.48
CA GLY A 800 -4.43 12.37 -4.28
C GLY A 800 -3.98 10.92 -4.57
N SER A 801 -4.77 10.15 -5.32
CA SER A 801 -4.38 8.79 -5.70
C SER A 801 -3.38 8.76 -6.87
N GLU A 802 -3.15 9.89 -7.53
CA GLU A 802 -2.17 10.13 -8.60
C GLU A 802 -0.72 10.28 -8.11
N LEU A 803 -0.45 10.07 -6.82
CA LEU A 803 0.84 10.26 -6.17
C LEU A 803 2.03 9.68 -6.96
N LYS A 804 1.90 8.47 -7.53
CA LYS A 804 2.98 7.85 -8.33
C LYS A 804 3.41 8.78 -9.48
N GLY A 805 2.46 9.39 -10.19
CA GLY A 805 2.71 10.26 -11.34
C GLY A 805 3.40 11.57 -11.00
N MET A 806 3.49 11.92 -9.72
CA MET A 806 4.21 13.11 -9.25
C MET A 806 5.72 12.87 -9.15
N ILE A 807 6.16 11.61 -9.19
CA ILE A 807 7.56 11.28 -9.39
C ILE A 807 7.85 11.38 -10.89
N GLN A 808 8.60 12.43 -11.24
CA GLN A 808 8.84 12.83 -12.62
C GLN A 808 10.34 12.93 -12.88
N SER A 809 10.78 12.43 -14.02
CA SER A 809 12.18 12.48 -14.41
C SER A 809 12.61 13.93 -14.69
N PRO A 810 13.83 14.33 -14.30
CA PRO A 810 14.37 15.61 -14.71
C PRO A 810 14.59 15.68 -16.24
N PRO A 811 14.70 16.89 -16.81
CA PRO A 811 15.04 17.11 -18.22
C PRO A 811 16.24 16.25 -18.67
N GLY A 812 16.13 15.65 -19.84
CA GLY A 812 17.13 14.74 -20.39
C GLY A 812 17.13 13.33 -19.81
N TYR A 813 16.28 12.99 -18.85
CA TYR A 813 16.12 11.64 -18.30
C TYR A 813 14.72 11.06 -18.54
N VAL A 814 14.60 9.74 -18.46
CA VAL A 814 13.35 8.98 -18.49
C VAL A 814 13.41 7.82 -17.50
N PHE A 815 12.26 7.34 -17.06
CA PHE A 815 12.14 6.07 -16.36
C PHE A 815 12.09 4.92 -17.35
N VAL A 816 12.84 3.87 -17.06
CA VAL A 816 12.76 2.57 -17.74
C VAL A 816 12.44 1.51 -16.70
N GLY A 817 11.42 0.72 -16.93
CA GLY A 817 11.06 -0.35 -16.00
C GLY A 817 9.96 -1.26 -16.49
N ALA A 818 9.68 -2.31 -15.73
CA ALA A 818 8.67 -3.29 -16.10
C ALA A 818 8.04 -3.91 -14.85
N ASP A 819 6.81 -4.42 -15.01
CA ASP A 819 6.14 -5.29 -14.04
C ASP A 819 6.44 -6.75 -14.38
N VAL A 820 6.82 -7.56 -13.38
CA VAL A 820 7.08 -8.99 -13.59
C VAL A 820 5.76 -9.75 -13.56
N ASP A 821 5.25 -10.08 -14.73
CA ASP A 821 3.99 -10.81 -14.89
C ASP A 821 3.91 -12.07 -14.02
N SER A 822 2.97 -12.04 -13.06
CA SER A 822 2.64 -13.17 -12.18
C SER A 822 3.87 -13.81 -11.50
N GLN A 823 4.85 -13.00 -11.07
CA GLN A 823 6.14 -13.45 -10.53
C GLN A 823 5.99 -14.59 -9.51
N GLU A 824 5.25 -14.35 -8.42
CA GLU A 824 5.10 -15.33 -7.33
C GLU A 824 4.35 -16.59 -7.76
N LEU A 825 3.37 -16.44 -8.66
CA LEU A 825 2.62 -17.56 -9.20
C LEU A 825 3.50 -18.44 -10.09
N TRP A 826 4.36 -17.83 -10.92
CA TRP A 826 5.33 -18.55 -11.73
C TRP A 826 6.36 -19.27 -10.85
N ILE A 827 6.88 -18.63 -9.80
CA ILE A 827 7.77 -19.27 -8.82
C ILE A 827 7.09 -20.49 -8.18
N ALA A 828 5.83 -20.35 -7.76
CA ALA A 828 5.08 -21.45 -7.17
C ALA A 828 4.84 -22.60 -8.17
N ALA A 829 4.52 -22.26 -9.42
CA ALA A 829 4.32 -23.22 -10.51
C ALA A 829 5.60 -24.01 -10.83
N VAL A 830 6.73 -23.32 -11.01
CA VAL A 830 8.02 -23.94 -11.36
C VAL A 830 8.55 -24.82 -10.21
N LEU A 831 8.26 -24.49 -8.95
CA LEU A 831 8.55 -25.35 -7.81
C LEU A 831 7.73 -26.65 -7.83
N GLY A 832 6.46 -26.57 -8.22
CA GLY A 832 5.61 -27.74 -8.41
C GLY A 832 6.11 -28.63 -9.55
N ASP A 833 6.47 -28.03 -10.69
CA ASP A 833 7.01 -28.73 -11.86
C ASP A 833 8.36 -29.42 -11.55
N ALA A 834 9.25 -28.73 -10.83
CA ALA A 834 10.52 -29.27 -10.37
C ALA A 834 10.35 -30.45 -9.41
N TYR A 835 9.38 -30.36 -8.49
CA TYR A 835 9.08 -31.43 -7.55
C TYR A 835 8.45 -32.65 -8.23
N PHE A 836 7.61 -32.43 -9.24
CA PHE A 836 6.91 -33.52 -9.90
C PHE A 836 7.82 -34.31 -10.85
N MET A 837 8.38 -33.64 -11.87
CA MET A 837 9.15 -34.33 -12.92
C MET A 837 10.37 -33.56 -13.42
N LYS A 838 10.62 -32.32 -12.98
CA LYS A 838 11.68 -31.44 -13.52
C LYS A 838 11.51 -31.15 -15.02
N GLU A 839 10.27 -30.94 -15.45
CA GLU A 839 9.92 -30.46 -16.79
C GLU A 839 8.94 -29.31 -16.65
N HIS A 840 9.16 -28.22 -17.39
CA HIS A 840 8.24 -27.08 -17.38
C HIS A 840 6.84 -27.48 -17.87
N GLY A 841 5.81 -27.10 -17.13
CA GLY A 841 4.40 -27.34 -17.47
C GLY A 841 3.91 -28.76 -17.18
N CYS A 842 4.68 -29.59 -16.47
CA CYS A 842 4.27 -30.97 -16.17
C CYS A 842 3.17 -31.06 -15.10
N THR A 843 3.00 -30.05 -14.25
CA THR A 843 1.87 -29.95 -13.35
C THR A 843 0.72 -29.15 -13.98
N ALA A 844 -0.51 -29.38 -13.52
CA ALA A 844 -1.68 -28.61 -13.95
C ALA A 844 -1.49 -27.10 -13.69
N LEU A 845 -0.90 -26.72 -12.54
CA LEU A 845 -0.57 -25.32 -12.25
C LEU A 845 0.47 -24.75 -13.22
N GLY A 846 1.57 -25.48 -13.46
CA GLY A 846 2.60 -25.13 -14.44
C GLY A 846 2.01 -24.92 -15.84
N TRP A 847 1.19 -25.88 -16.29
CA TRP A 847 0.54 -25.81 -17.59
C TRP A 847 -0.41 -24.61 -17.71
N MET A 848 -1.28 -24.40 -16.71
CA MET A 848 -2.20 -23.23 -16.68
C MET A 848 -1.46 -21.90 -16.68
N THR A 849 -0.25 -21.85 -16.10
CA THR A 849 0.56 -20.62 -16.04
C THR A 849 1.31 -20.35 -17.35
N LEU A 850 1.73 -21.39 -18.07
CA LEU A 850 2.54 -21.27 -19.29
C LEU A 850 1.74 -21.25 -20.59
N GLN A 851 0.61 -21.98 -20.64
CA GLN A 851 -0.22 -22.20 -21.83
C GLN A 851 -1.70 -21.85 -21.61
N GLY A 852 -2.11 -21.50 -20.38
CA GLY A 852 -3.50 -21.18 -20.08
C GLY A 852 -3.94 -19.87 -20.73
N ASN A 853 -5.11 -19.87 -21.37
CA ASN A 853 -5.70 -18.72 -22.02
C ASN A 853 -7.01 -18.30 -21.35
N LYS A 854 -7.24 -16.99 -21.29
CA LYS A 854 -8.49 -16.41 -20.77
C LYS A 854 -9.69 -16.73 -21.68
N THR A 855 -9.49 -16.70 -23.01
CA THR A 855 -10.53 -17.01 -24.01
C THR A 855 -11.06 -18.42 -23.85
N ASP A 856 -10.14 -19.38 -23.68
CA ASP A 856 -10.48 -20.80 -23.61
C ASP A 856 -10.90 -21.20 -22.18
N LYS A 857 -10.91 -20.24 -21.25
CA LYS A 857 -11.15 -20.44 -19.81
C LYS A 857 -10.25 -21.53 -19.22
N THR A 858 -9.03 -21.67 -19.76
CA THR A 858 -8.02 -22.64 -19.33
C THR A 858 -6.99 -22.03 -18.38
N ASP A 859 -7.00 -20.70 -18.18
CA ASP A 859 -6.19 -20.04 -17.15
C ASP A 859 -6.68 -20.36 -15.73
N LEU A 860 -5.75 -20.27 -14.78
CA LEU A 860 -5.98 -20.58 -13.35
C LEU A 860 -7.20 -19.84 -12.77
N HIS A 861 -7.35 -18.56 -13.09
CA HIS A 861 -8.42 -17.74 -12.52
C HIS A 861 -9.79 -18.13 -13.08
N SER A 862 -9.90 -18.36 -14.39
CA SER A 862 -11.15 -18.82 -14.99
C SER A 862 -11.54 -20.22 -14.54
N LYS A 863 -10.57 -21.13 -14.35
CA LYS A 863 -10.84 -22.46 -13.78
C LYS A 863 -11.38 -22.39 -12.35
N THR A 864 -10.75 -21.61 -11.46
CA THR A 864 -11.27 -21.42 -10.09
C THR A 864 -12.65 -20.74 -10.09
N ALA A 865 -12.85 -19.76 -10.98
CA ALA A 865 -14.14 -19.09 -11.15
C ALA A 865 -15.26 -20.07 -11.53
N GLN A 866 -14.99 -21.00 -12.46
CA GLN A 866 -15.93 -22.05 -12.86
C GLN A 866 -16.24 -23.03 -11.71
N ILE A 867 -15.24 -23.43 -10.92
CA ILE A 867 -15.42 -24.40 -9.81
C ILE A 867 -16.38 -23.84 -8.75
N VAL A 868 -16.26 -22.54 -8.44
CA VAL A 868 -16.97 -21.91 -7.32
C VAL A 868 -18.21 -21.11 -7.78
N ASN A 869 -18.35 -20.92 -9.09
CA ASN A 869 -19.33 -20.07 -9.74
C ASN A 869 -19.27 -18.61 -9.21
N ILE A 870 -18.12 -17.98 -9.43
CA ILE A 870 -17.84 -16.57 -9.07
C ILE A 870 -17.20 -15.84 -10.26
N SER A 871 -17.14 -14.51 -10.21
CA SER A 871 -16.41 -13.73 -11.23
C SER A 871 -14.91 -14.07 -11.23
N ARG A 872 -14.25 -13.84 -12.37
CA ARG A 872 -12.81 -14.08 -12.51
C ARG A 872 -11.99 -13.21 -11.54
N ASP A 873 -12.41 -11.98 -11.28
CA ASP A 873 -11.70 -11.07 -10.38
C ASP A 873 -11.82 -11.50 -8.92
N HIS A 874 -13.00 -11.96 -8.49
CA HIS A 874 -13.17 -12.61 -7.19
C HIS A 874 -12.30 -13.88 -7.07
N ALA A 875 -12.25 -14.68 -8.14
CA ALA A 875 -11.39 -15.87 -8.19
C ALA A 875 -9.90 -15.51 -8.14
N LYS A 876 -9.48 -14.38 -8.71
CA LYS A 876 -8.10 -13.88 -8.60
C LYS A 876 -7.73 -13.64 -7.13
N VAL A 877 -8.53 -12.85 -6.41
CA VAL A 877 -8.34 -12.59 -4.97
C VAL A 877 -8.27 -13.89 -4.17
N MET A 878 -9.17 -14.83 -4.47
CA MET A 878 -9.23 -16.12 -3.79
C MET A 878 -8.02 -17.02 -4.08
N ASN A 879 -7.55 -17.08 -5.33
CA ASN A 879 -6.40 -17.88 -5.72
C ASN A 879 -5.13 -17.40 -5.01
N TYR A 880 -4.87 -16.09 -4.99
CA TYR A 880 -3.72 -15.56 -4.25
C TYR A 880 -3.82 -15.91 -2.77
N ALA A 881 -4.96 -15.62 -2.11
CA ALA A 881 -5.14 -15.98 -0.70
C ALA A 881 -4.88 -17.48 -0.44
N ARG A 882 -5.38 -18.36 -1.31
CA ARG A 882 -5.21 -19.82 -1.19
C ARG A 882 -3.77 -20.27 -1.38
N ILE A 883 -3.07 -19.76 -2.39
CA ILE A 883 -1.66 -20.09 -2.67
C ILE A 883 -0.80 -19.66 -1.47
N TYR A 884 -1.15 -18.54 -0.84
CA TYR A 884 -0.59 -18.08 0.43
C TYR A 884 -1.20 -18.78 1.66
N GLY A 885 -1.59 -20.04 1.53
CA GLY A 885 -1.89 -20.90 2.67
C GLY A 885 -3.13 -20.50 3.48
N ALA A 886 -4.00 -19.62 2.97
CA ALA A 886 -5.29 -19.37 3.61
C ALA A 886 -6.06 -20.69 3.73
N GLY A 887 -6.68 -20.90 4.89
CA GLY A 887 -7.46 -22.09 5.18
C GLY A 887 -8.88 -22.04 4.61
N GLN A 888 -9.58 -23.17 4.65
CA GLN A 888 -10.95 -23.29 4.15
C GLN A 888 -11.90 -22.27 4.82
N THR A 889 -11.78 -22.05 6.13
CA THR A 889 -12.61 -21.08 6.88
C THR A 889 -12.46 -19.64 6.40
N PHE A 890 -11.29 -19.27 5.89
CA PHE A 890 -11.08 -17.96 5.28
C PHE A 890 -11.82 -17.87 3.95
N ALA A 891 -11.71 -18.89 3.10
CA ALA A 891 -12.43 -18.94 1.83
C ALA A 891 -13.96 -18.96 2.01
N GLU A 892 -14.47 -19.62 3.05
CA GLU A 892 -15.89 -19.60 3.43
C GLU A 892 -16.37 -18.18 3.69
N LYS A 893 -15.67 -17.45 4.56
CA LYS A 893 -15.99 -16.04 4.87
C LYS A 893 -15.88 -15.16 3.65
N LEU A 894 -14.84 -15.35 2.84
CA LEU A 894 -14.63 -14.56 1.62
C LEU A 894 -15.73 -14.80 0.59
N LEU A 895 -16.20 -16.05 0.45
CA LEU A 895 -17.34 -16.38 -0.41
C LEU A 895 -18.63 -15.72 0.07
N GLN A 896 -18.88 -15.70 1.37
CA GLN A 896 -20.02 -14.99 1.95
C GLN A 896 -19.91 -13.47 1.78
N GLN A 897 -18.69 -12.92 1.80
CA GLN A 897 -18.46 -11.50 1.53
C GLN A 897 -18.73 -11.12 0.07
N PHE A 898 -18.36 -12.00 -0.88
CA PHE A 898 -18.62 -11.82 -2.31
C PHE A 898 -20.08 -12.04 -2.67
N ASN A 899 -20.75 -12.98 -2.01
CA ASN A 899 -22.17 -13.23 -2.19
C ASN A 899 -22.87 -13.40 -0.82
N PRO A 900 -23.48 -12.31 -0.29
CA PRO A 900 -24.19 -12.34 0.99
C PRO A 900 -25.45 -13.22 1.02
N GLN A 901 -25.97 -13.66 -0.14
CA GLN A 901 -27.11 -14.58 -0.20
C GLN A 901 -26.67 -16.04 0.02
N LEU A 902 -25.36 -16.31 0.00
CA LEU A 902 -24.82 -17.65 0.09
C LEU A 902 -24.83 -18.13 1.55
N SER A 903 -25.56 -19.21 1.82
CA SER A 903 -25.66 -19.75 3.18
C SER A 903 -24.30 -20.26 3.68
N GLN A 904 -24.09 -20.29 5.00
CA GLN A 904 -22.83 -20.79 5.58
C GLN A 904 -22.55 -22.25 5.18
N GLN A 905 -23.59 -23.07 5.06
CA GLN A 905 -23.46 -24.46 4.62
C GLN A 905 -23.04 -24.56 3.15
N GLU A 906 -23.60 -23.73 2.27
CA GLU A 906 -23.19 -23.68 0.87
C GLU A 906 -21.78 -23.11 0.72
N ALA A 907 -21.42 -22.09 1.51
CA ALA A 907 -20.07 -21.50 1.50
C ALA A 907 -19.04 -22.57 1.87
N LYS A 908 -19.32 -23.33 2.93
CA LYS A 908 -18.53 -24.47 3.37
C LYS A 908 -18.43 -25.56 2.31
N ARG A 909 -19.53 -25.92 1.65
CA ARG A 909 -19.55 -26.91 0.57
C ARG A 909 -18.69 -26.45 -0.62
N LYS A 910 -18.89 -25.22 -1.08
CA LYS A 910 -18.16 -24.62 -2.21
C LYS A 910 -16.67 -24.48 -1.90
N ALA A 911 -16.32 -23.98 -0.72
CA ALA A 911 -14.93 -23.89 -0.27
C ALA A 911 -14.29 -25.28 -0.19
N SER A 912 -14.96 -26.26 0.44
CA SER A 912 -14.44 -27.62 0.55
C SER A 912 -14.19 -28.27 -0.82
N GLU A 913 -15.13 -28.12 -1.76
CA GLU A 913 -14.97 -28.65 -3.12
C GLU A 913 -13.82 -27.95 -3.85
N MET A 914 -13.69 -26.62 -3.73
CA MET A 914 -12.57 -25.88 -4.28
C MET A 914 -11.22 -26.40 -3.75
N TYR A 915 -11.02 -26.48 -2.43
CA TYR A 915 -9.76 -26.96 -1.85
C TYR A 915 -9.46 -28.41 -2.24
N LYS A 916 -10.49 -29.25 -2.36
CA LYS A 916 -10.34 -30.64 -2.78
C LYS A 916 -9.90 -30.75 -4.25
N GLN A 917 -10.38 -29.89 -5.14
CA GLN A 917 -9.97 -29.88 -6.54
C GLN A 917 -8.61 -29.22 -6.76
N THR A 918 -8.24 -28.23 -5.94
CA THR A 918 -6.98 -27.50 -6.11
C THR A 918 -5.86 -28.02 -5.22
N LYS A 919 -5.98 -27.91 -3.90
CA LYS A 919 -4.96 -28.38 -2.95
C LYS A 919 -4.91 -29.91 -2.89
N GLY A 920 -6.06 -30.57 -3.01
CA GLY A 920 -6.17 -32.03 -2.99
C GLY A 920 -6.49 -32.60 -1.61
N ARG A 921 -6.19 -33.89 -1.42
CA ARG A 921 -6.37 -34.63 -0.15
C ARG A 921 -5.03 -35.10 0.38
N ARG A 922 -4.87 -35.20 1.71
CA ARG A 922 -3.67 -35.81 2.30
C ARG A 922 -3.75 -37.34 2.25
N ASN A 923 -2.67 -37.98 1.81
CA ASN A 923 -2.50 -39.44 1.91
C ASN A 923 -2.02 -39.85 3.32
N ALA A 924 -1.83 -41.15 3.55
CA ALA A 924 -1.33 -41.68 4.82
C ALA A 924 0.07 -41.13 5.19
N GLN A 925 0.86 -40.76 4.19
CA GLN A 925 2.19 -40.15 4.32
C GLN A 925 2.14 -38.61 4.50
N ARG A 926 0.96 -38.04 4.79
CA ARG A 926 0.72 -36.59 4.95
C ARG A 926 1.01 -35.72 3.71
N GLN A 927 1.19 -36.31 2.52
CA GLN A 927 1.39 -35.60 1.26
C GLN A 927 0.06 -35.29 0.58
N TRP A 928 -0.03 -34.12 -0.07
CA TRP A 928 -1.17 -33.74 -0.88
C TRP A 928 -1.20 -34.51 -2.19
N ILE A 929 -2.36 -35.07 -2.53
CA ILE A 929 -2.59 -35.79 -3.77
C ILE A 929 -3.91 -35.39 -4.43
N GLY A 930 -3.91 -35.44 -5.76
CA GLY A 930 -5.10 -35.42 -6.58
C GLY A 930 -5.72 -34.06 -6.89
N GLY A 931 -5.17 -32.96 -6.35
CA GLY A 931 -5.52 -31.59 -6.73
C GLY A 931 -4.53 -30.97 -7.72
N SER A 932 -4.94 -29.88 -8.37
CA SER A 932 -4.11 -29.18 -9.38
C SER A 932 -2.82 -28.58 -8.83
N GLU A 933 -2.80 -28.22 -7.55
CA GLU A 933 -1.71 -27.53 -6.84
C GLU A 933 -0.99 -28.46 -5.85
N SER A 934 -1.37 -29.75 -5.77
CA SER A 934 -0.85 -30.68 -4.76
C SER A 934 0.67 -30.78 -4.76
N TYR A 935 1.29 -30.86 -5.95
CA TYR A 935 2.75 -30.96 -6.09
C TYR A 935 3.47 -29.69 -5.63
N MET A 936 2.91 -28.51 -5.91
CA MET A 936 3.42 -27.24 -5.39
C MET A 936 3.38 -27.23 -3.85
N PHE A 937 2.24 -27.56 -3.24
CA PHE A 937 2.14 -27.60 -1.77
C PHE A 937 3.09 -28.62 -1.15
N ASN A 938 3.30 -29.78 -1.79
CA ASN A 938 4.28 -30.76 -1.34
C ASN A 938 5.71 -30.22 -1.42
N ALA A 939 6.06 -29.51 -2.49
CA ALA A 939 7.36 -28.86 -2.64
C ALA A 939 7.59 -27.82 -1.53
N LEU A 940 6.61 -26.93 -1.32
CA LEU A 940 6.68 -25.88 -0.31
C LEU A 940 6.71 -26.45 1.12
N GLU A 941 5.89 -27.47 1.42
CA GLU A 941 5.90 -28.13 2.73
C GLU A 941 7.21 -28.90 2.97
N THR A 942 7.82 -29.51 1.93
CA THR A 942 9.12 -30.18 2.06
C THR A 942 10.20 -29.19 2.51
N VAL A 943 10.24 -28.00 1.90
CA VAL A 943 11.15 -26.92 2.33
C VAL A 943 10.79 -26.43 3.71
N ALA A 944 9.49 -26.18 3.96
CA ALA A 944 9.01 -25.66 5.22
C ALA A 944 9.39 -26.59 6.38
N TYR A 945 9.17 -27.91 6.27
CA TYR A 945 9.47 -28.91 7.30
C TYR A 945 10.96 -29.25 7.46
N SER A 946 11.82 -28.85 6.53
CA SER A 946 13.27 -29.10 6.66
C SER A 946 13.83 -28.48 7.94
N GLU A 947 14.87 -29.09 8.50
CA GLU A 947 15.48 -28.65 9.77
C GLU A 947 15.96 -27.19 9.71
N LYS A 948 16.57 -26.82 8.57
CA LYS A 948 16.98 -25.45 8.26
C LYS A 948 16.29 -25.00 6.95
N PRO A 949 15.05 -24.44 7.02
CA PRO A 949 14.34 -23.99 5.83
C PRO A 949 15.11 -22.92 5.07
N ARG A 950 15.34 -23.17 3.78
CA ARG A 950 16.10 -22.30 2.87
C ARG A 950 15.34 -22.03 1.59
N THR A 951 15.54 -20.85 0.99
CA THR A 951 15.03 -20.59 -0.35
C THR A 951 15.73 -21.49 -1.37
N PRO A 952 14.99 -21.98 -2.39
CA PRO A 952 15.51 -22.95 -3.35
C PRO A 952 16.56 -22.39 -4.31
N VAL A 953 16.63 -21.07 -4.51
CA VAL A 953 17.50 -20.44 -5.52
C VAL A 953 18.80 -19.91 -4.91
N LEU A 954 18.72 -19.00 -3.94
CA LEU A 954 19.89 -18.39 -3.30
C LEU A 954 20.27 -19.05 -1.96
N GLY A 955 19.49 -20.02 -1.47
CA GLY A 955 19.80 -20.75 -0.24
C GLY A 955 19.65 -19.92 1.04
N CYS A 956 18.87 -18.83 0.99
CA CYS A 956 18.63 -17.91 2.10
C CYS A 956 17.81 -18.58 3.20
N CYS A 957 18.25 -18.54 4.46
CA CYS A 957 17.52 -19.17 5.56
C CYS A 957 16.32 -18.32 6.05
N ILE A 958 15.30 -19.00 6.62
CA ILE A 958 14.19 -18.33 7.32
C ILE A 958 14.63 -17.70 8.65
N SER A 959 13.92 -16.70 9.17
CA SER A 959 14.19 -16.18 10.52
C SER A 959 14.24 -17.30 11.57
N LYS A 960 15.19 -17.22 12.51
CA LYS A 960 15.34 -18.15 13.66
C LYS A 960 14.03 -18.30 14.43
N ALA A 961 13.25 -17.21 14.53
CA ALA A 961 11.97 -17.22 15.21
C ALA A 961 10.90 -18.14 14.55
N LEU A 962 11.17 -18.68 13.36
CA LEU A 962 10.27 -19.59 12.63
C LEU A 962 10.93 -20.92 12.26
N GLU A 963 12.18 -21.17 12.69
CA GLU A 963 12.80 -22.47 12.47
C GLU A 963 12.11 -23.56 13.29
N PRO A 964 11.94 -24.78 12.74
CA PRO A 964 11.31 -25.88 13.46
C PRO A 964 11.99 -26.24 14.79
N SER A 965 13.29 -25.97 14.94
CA SER A 965 14.01 -26.11 16.21
C SER A 965 13.41 -25.27 17.34
N TYR A 966 12.90 -24.08 17.02
CA TYR A 966 12.35 -23.14 18.01
C TYR A 966 10.83 -23.12 18.07
N VAL A 967 10.12 -23.38 16.96
CA VAL A 967 8.64 -23.32 16.90
C VAL A 967 7.96 -24.69 16.81
N MET A 968 8.73 -25.77 16.64
CA MET A 968 8.23 -27.12 16.39
C MET A 968 7.27 -27.16 15.17
N GLU A 969 6.01 -27.55 15.38
CA GLU A 969 4.97 -27.61 14.33
C GLU A 969 4.15 -26.30 14.19
N ASP A 970 4.38 -25.29 15.05
CA ASP A 970 3.62 -24.03 15.00
C ASP A 970 4.02 -23.17 13.77
N PHE A 971 3.13 -22.28 13.37
CA PHE A 971 3.31 -21.31 12.28
C PHE A 971 3.65 -21.92 10.90
N LEU A 972 3.27 -23.18 10.62
CA LEU A 972 3.53 -23.83 9.33
C LEU A 972 3.03 -23.02 8.13
N THR A 973 1.83 -22.42 8.23
CA THR A 973 1.29 -21.56 7.16
C THR A 973 2.22 -20.37 6.86
N SER A 974 2.79 -19.74 7.89
CA SER A 974 3.74 -18.65 7.73
C SER A 974 5.03 -19.13 7.06
N ARG A 975 5.52 -20.32 7.40
CA ARG A 975 6.72 -20.94 6.80
C ARG A 975 6.49 -21.29 5.33
N VAL A 976 5.34 -21.86 4.98
CA VAL A 976 4.98 -22.19 3.58
C VAL A 976 4.89 -20.92 2.73
N ASN A 977 4.24 -19.86 3.23
CA ASN A 977 4.19 -18.57 2.53
C ASN A 977 5.56 -17.94 2.36
N TRP A 978 6.40 -18.06 3.39
CA TRP A 978 7.75 -17.52 3.36
C TRP A 978 8.57 -18.10 2.21
N VAL A 979 8.42 -19.38 1.85
CA VAL A 979 9.18 -19.99 0.75
C VAL A 979 8.96 -19.24 -0.57
N VAL A 980 7.72 -18.95 -0.95
CA VAL A 980 7.41 -18.23 -2.20
C VAL A 980 7.80 -16.77 -2.09
N GLN A 981 7.39 -16.09 -1.02
CA GLN A 981 7.61 -14.65 -0.87
C GLN A 981 9.09 -14.29 -0.72
N SER A 982 9.86 -15.11 -0.02
CA SER A 982 11.31 -14.94 0.13
C SER A 982 12.03 -15.29 -1.18
N SER A 983 11.54 -16.27 -1.95
CA SER A 983 12.07 -16.53 -3.30
C SER A 983 11.78 -15.39 -4.28
N ALA A 984 10.66 -14.67 -4.12
CA ALA A 984 10.41 -13.45 -4.91
C ALA A 984 11.45 -12.35 -4.63
N VAL A 985 11.93 -12.24 -3.39
CA VAL A 985 13.04 -11.34 -3.05
C VAL A 985 14.36 -11.80 -3.67
N ASP A 986 14.60 -13.12 -3.74
CA ASP A 986 15.76 -13.66 -4.48
C ASP A 986 15.71 -13.26 -5.96
N TYR A 987 14.52 -13.26 -6.56
CA TYR A 987 14.29 -12.80 -7.93
C TYR A 987 14.66 -11.32 -8.10
N LEU A 988 14.17 -10.45 -7.19
CA LEU A 988 14.50 -9.03 -7.21
C LEU A 988 16.01 -8.80 -7.08
N HIS A 989 16.68 -9.47 -6.15
CA HIS A 989 18.13 -9.31 -5.98
C HIS A 989 18.92 -9.73 -7.24
N LEU A 990 18.54 -10.84 -7.89
CA LEU A 990 19.14 -11.24 -9.17
C LEU A 990 18.93 -10.17 -10.24
N MET A 991 17.73 -9.59 -10.32
CA MET A 991 17.46 -8.51 -11.27
C MET A 991 18.33 -7.28 -11.02
N LEU A 992 18.42 -6.80 -9.77
CA LEU A 992 19.19 -5.62 -9.42
C LEU A 992 20.68 -5.82 -9.73
N VAL A 993 21.24 -6.97 -9.37
CA VAL A 993 22.64 -7.31 -9.61
C VAL A 993 22.94 -7.42 -11.11
N CYS A 994 22.06 -8.07 -11.87
CA CYS A 994 22.24 -8.20 -13.32
C CYS A 994 22.13 -6.86 -14.04
N MET A 995 21.13 -6.03 -13.70
CA MET A 995 20.99 -4.69 -14.27
C MET A 995 22.21 -3.82 -13.98
N ARG A 996 22.72 -3.82 -12.75
CA ARG A 996 23.94 -3.09 -12.41
C ARG A 996 25.17 -3.57 -13.19
N TRP A 997 25.28 -4.88 -13.40
CA TRP A 997 26.34 -5.45 -14.24
C TRP A 997 26.24 -4.97 -15.69
N LEU A 998 25.05 -5.01 -16.29
CA LEU A 998 24.83 -4.55 -17.67
C LEU A 998 25.07 -3.04 -17.81
N PHE A 999 24.62 -2.24 -16.84
CA PHE A 999 24.86 -0.80 -16.84
C PHE A 999 26.34 -0.46 -16.78
N THR A 1000 27.09 -1.17 -15.93
CA THR A 1000 28.54 -0.97 -15.81
C THR A 1000 29.28 -1.44 -17.06
N THR A 1001 28.93 -2.62 -17.59
CA THR A 1001 29.63 -3.24 -18.73
C THR A 1001 29.45 -2.47 -20.03
N TYR A 1002 28.24 -1.93 -20.26
CA TYR A 1002 27.90 -1.21 -21.50
C TYR A 1002 27.82 0.30 -21.32
N ASN A 1003 28.26 0.83 -20.17
CA ASN A 1003 28.28 2.26 -19.84
C ASN A 1003 26.90 2.95 -19.89
N ILE A 1004 25.82 2.20 -19.72
CA ILE A 1004 24.45 2.73 -19.71
C ILE A 1004 24.30 3.67 -18.50
N LYS A 1005 24.03 4.94 -18.77
CA LYS A 1005 23.89 5.98 -17.76
C LYS A 1005 22.51 5.92 -17.12
N GLY A 1006 22.40 5.11 -16.07
CA GLY A 1006 21.19 5.05 -15.25
C GLY A 1006 21.47 4.68 -13.80
N ARG A 1007 20.44 4.83 -12.97
CA ARG A 1007 20.46 4.46 -11.55
C ARG A 1007 19.16 3.78 -11.15
N PHE A 1008 19.23 2.97 -10.10
CA PHE A 1008 18.03 2.41 -9.48
C PHE A 1008 17.15 3.54 -8.90
N CYS A 1009 15.85 3.51 -9.25
CA CYS A 1009 14.87 4.49 -8.77
C CYS A 1009 14.11 3.89 -7.59
N ILE A 1010 13.30 2.86 -7.83
CA ILE A 1010 12.54 2.14 -6.80
C ILE A 1010 12.06 0.78 -7.35
N SER A 1011 11.76 -0.14 -6.46
CA SER A 1011 10.97 -1.34 -6.77
C SER A 1011 9.72 -1.35 -5.91
N ILE A 1012 8.54 -1.43 -6.53
CA ILE A 1012 7.23 -1.37 -5.85
C ILE A 1012 6.48 -2.65 -6.21
N HIS A 1013 6.21 -3.51 -5.23
CA HIS A 1013 5.67 -4.86 -5.47
C HIS A 1013 6.57 -5.65 -6.43
N ASP A 1014 6.05 -5.99 -7.62
CA ASP A 1014 6.75 -6.77 -8.65
C ASP A 1014 7.29 -5.86 -9.77
N GLU A 1015 7.15 -4.52 -9.61
CA GLU A 1015 7.67 -3.51 -10.53
C GLU A 1015 9.11 -3.12 -10.15
N VAL A 1016 9.97 -2.95 -11.15
CA VAL A 1016 11.32 -2.40 -10.98
C VAL A 1016 11.51 -1.23 -11.93
N ARG A 1017 11.91 -0.06 -11.40
CA ARG A 1017 12.08 1.19 -12.15
C ARG A 1017 13.50 1.73 -12.01
N TYR A 1018 14.05 2.20 -13.12
CA TYR A 1018 15.37 2.84 -13.22
C TYR A 1018 15.22 4.23 -13.83
N LEU A 1019 15.98 5.19 -13.32
CA LEU A 1019 16.12 6.51 -13.95
C LEU A 1019 17.32 6.46 -14.90
N VAL A 1020 17.10 6.72 -16.19
CA VAL A 1020 18.09 6.53 -17.26
C VAL A 1020 18.17 7.80 -18.10
N LYS A 1021 19.38 8.15 -18.58
CA LYS A 1021 19.53 9.23 -19.56
C LYS A 1021 18.78 8.88 -20.84
N THR A 1022 18.10 9.85 -21.44
CA THR A 1022 17.23 9.66 -22.61
C THR A 1022 17.91 8.92 -23.77
N PRO A 1023 19.19 9.20 -24.15
CA PRO A 1023 19.87 8.46 -25.21
C PRO A 1023 19.98 6.95 -24.96
N ASP A 1024 20.07 6.54 -23.70
CA ASP A 1024 20.35 5.15 -23.30
C ASP A 1024 19.08 4.33 -23.04
N ARG A 1025 17.90 4.95 -23.17
CA ARG A 1025 16.60 4.35 -22.79
C ARG A 1025 16.32 2.99 -23.44
N TYR A 1026 16.65 2.83 -24.73
CA TYR A 1026 16.41 1.57 -25.45
C TYR A 1026 17.45 0.50 -25.10
N ASN A 1027 18.70 0.89 -24.81
CA ASN A 1027 19.72 -0.02 -24.29
C ASN A 1027 19.35 -0.51 -22.90
N ALA A 1028 18.85 0.37 -22.02
CA ALA A 1028 18.35 -0.01 -20.71
C ALA A 1028 17.12 -0.93 -20.81
N ALA A 1029 16.22 -0.70 -21.76
CA ALA A 1029 15.07 -1.57 -21.98
C ALA A 1029 15.48 -2.98 -22.44
N LEU A 1030 16.44 -3.10 -23.36
CA LEU A 1030 17.02 -4.39 -23.75
C LEU A 1030 17.75 -5.06 -22.59
N ALA A 1031 18.51 -4.30 -21.80
CA ALA A 1031 19.20 -4.81 -20.60
C ALA A 1031 18.21 -5.39 -19.58
N LEU A 1032 17.04 -4.77 -19.42
CA LEU A 1032 16.00 -5.25 -18.51
C LEU A 1032 15.37 -6.55 -19.02
N GLN A 1033 15.11 -6.67 -20.33
CA GLN A 1033 14.65 -7.92 -20.95
C GLN A 1033 15.67 -9.07 -20.76
N ILE A 1034 16.95 -8.81 -21.01
CA ILE A 1034 18.03 -9.78 -20.78
C ILE A 1034 18.10 -10.17 -19.31
N THR A 1035 17.95 -9.20 -18.41
CA THR A 1035 17.96 -9.44 -16.96
C THR A 1035 16.85 -10.40 -16.53
N ASN A 1036 15.62 -10.22 -17.01
CA ASN A 1036 14.52 -11.13 -16.72
C ASN A 1036 14.76 -12.53 -17.27
N LEU A 1037 15.25 -12.65 -18.50
CA LEU A 1037 15.65 -13.92 -19.11
C LEU A 1037 16.67 -14.66 -18.23
N LEU A 1038 17.78 -14.00 -17.86
CA LEU A 1038 18.83 -14.61 -17.04
C LEU A 1038 18.32 -14.97 -15.64
N THR A 1039 17.47 -14.13 -15.05
CA THR A 1039 16.91 -14.38 -13.72
C THR A 1039 16.01 -15.63 -13.75
N ARG A 1040 15.12 -15.77 -14.74
CA ARG A 1040 14.27 -16.96 -14.87
C ARG A 1040 15.06 -18.22 -15.22
N CYS A 1041 16.08 -18.10 -16.06
CA CYS A 1041 17.01 -19.21 -16.34
C CYS A 1041 17.75 -19.65 -15.08
N MET A 1042 18.16 -18.74 -14.21
CA MET A 1042 18.82 -19.06 -12.94
C MET A 1042 17.89 -19.83 -12.00
N PHE A 1043 16.62 -19.44 -11.91
CA PHE A 1043 15.59 -20.18 -11.18
C PHE A 1043 15.39 -21.60 -11.73
N ALA A 1044 15.20 -21.73 -13.05
CA ALA A 1044 15.05 -23.03 -13.70
C ALA A 1044 16.27 -23.93 -13.44
N PHE A 1045 17.48 -23.38 -13.63
CA PHE A 1045 18.74 -24.08 -13.42
C PHE A 1045 18.90 -24.59 -11.98
N LYS A 1046 18.65 -23.74 -10.98
CA LYS A 1046 18.71 -24.13 -9.55
C LYS A 1046 17.70 -25.20 -9.16
N LEU A 1047 16.58 -25.24 -9.85
CA LEU A 1047 15.55 -26.27 -9.69
C LEU A 1047 15.83 -27.55 -10.50
N GLY A 1048 16.95 -27.60 -11.23
CA GLY A 1048 17.38 -28.76 -11.99
C GLY A 1048 16.75 -28.87 -13.38
N MET A 1049 16.26 -27.76 -13.95
CA MET A 1049 15.74 -27.66 -15.31
C MET A 1049 16.71 -26.84 -16.19
N ASN A 1050 17.26 -27.47 -17.22
CA ASN A 1050 18.27 -26.89 -18.10
C ASN A 1050 17.68 -26.26 -19.36
N ASP A 1051 16.51 -25.65 -19.25
CA ASP A 1051 15.84 -24.91 -20.34
C ASP A 1051 14.79 -23.96 -19.73
N LEU A 1052 14.25 -23.04 -20.54
CA LEU A 1052 13.18 -22.12 -20.13
C LEU A 1052 12.12 -21.99 -21.24
N PRO A 1053 10.81 -21.95 -20.92
CA PRO A 1053 9.79 -21.65 -21.92
C PRO A 1053 9.91 -20.22 -22.44
N GLN A 1054 9.71 -20.03 -23.75
CA GLN A 1054 9.85 -18.70 -24.36
C GLN A 1054 8.76 -17.73 -23.87
N SER A 1055 7.56 -18.22 -23.52
CA SER A 1055 6.42 -17.39 -23.06
C SER A 1055 6.70 -16.61 -21.77
N VAL A 1056 7.67 -17.05 -20.97
CA VAL A 1056 8.03 -16.39 -19.71
C VAL A 1056 9.37 -15.66 -19.77
N ALA A 1057 10.16 -15.90 -20.82
CA ALA A 1057 11.53 -15.42 -20.93
C ALA A 1057 11.63 -13.88 -20.95
N PHE A 1058 10.64 -13.22 -21.53
CA PHE A 1058 10.61 -11.78 -21.75
C PHE A 1058 9.41 -11.15 -21.06
N PHE A 1059 9.54 -9.89 -20.64
CA PHE A 1059 8.40 -9.10 -20.21
C PHE A 1059 7.41 -8.92 -21.35
N SER A 1060 6.12 -8.87 -21.00
CA SER A 1060 5.06 -8.46 -21.92
C SER A 1060 5.37 -7.11 -22.57
N ALA A 1061 5.81 -6.14 -21.77
CA ALA A 1061 6.37 -4.88 -22.23
C ALA A 1061 7.38 -4.31 -21.23
N VAL A 1062 8.30 -3.48 -21.73
CA VAL A 1062 9.11 -2.57 -20.91
C VAL A 1062 8.60 -1.15 -21.12
N ASP A 1063 8.25 -0.49 -20.03
CA ASP A 1063 7.75 0.87 -20.01
C ASP A 1063 8.91 1.86 -20.04
N ILE A 1064 8.77 2.89 -20.87
CA ILE A 1064 9.63 4.06 -20.96
C ILE A 1064 8.75 5.31 -20.81
N ASP A 1065 8.94 6.07 -19.75
CA ASP A 1065 8.04 7.18 -19.39
C ASP A 1065 8.76 8.32 -18.67
N GLN A 1066 8.17 9.51 -18.67
CA GLN A 1066 8.66 10.67 -17.91
C GLN A 1066 8.13 10.72 -16.48
N CYS A 1067 7.13 9.89 -16.15
CA CYS A 1067 6.56 9.78 -14.82
C CYS A 1067 6.39 8.31 -14.39
N LEU A 1068 6.24 8.06 -13.09
CA LEU A 1068 5.86 6.73 -12.61
C LEU A 1068 4.35 6.54 -12.64
N ARG A 1069 3.87 5.57 -13.42
CA ARG A 1069 2.45 5.15 -13.44
C ARG A 1069 2.35 3.67 -13.78
N LYS A 1070 1.19 3.08 -13.50
CA LYS A 1070 0.95 1.64 -13.69
C LYS A 1070 1.07 1.24 -15.18
N GLU A 1071 0.48 2.04 -16.06
CA GLU A 1071 0.49 1.84 -17.51
C GLU A 1071 0.83 3.17 -18.15
N VAL A 1072 1.74 3.17 -19.13
CA VAL A 1072 2.24 4.40 -19.78
C VAL A 1072 1.18 5.21 -20.53
N THR A 1073 0.04 4.60 -20.82
CA THR A 1073 -1.10 5.23 -21.51
C THR A 1073 -2.08 5.88 -20.54
N MET A 1074 -1.96 5.59 -19.24
CA MET A 1074 -2.88 6.06 -18.20
C MET A 1074 -2.64 7.53 -17.89
N ASP A 1075 -3.67 8.36 -18.05
CA ASP A 1075 -3.56 9.81 -17.84
C ASP A 1075 -3.75 10.23 -16.36
N CYS A 1076 -4.02 9.28 -15.46
CA CYS A 1076 -4.17 9.50 -14.02
C CYS A 1076 -5.15 10.64 -13.66
N VAL A 1077 -6.36 10.59 -14.24
CA VAL A 1077 -7.48 11.47 -13.87
C VAL A 1077 -7.97 11.11 -12.47
N THR A 1078 -7.97 12.10 -11.58
CA THR A 1078 -8.43 11.98 -10.19
C THR A 1078 -9.18 13.24 -9.79
N PRO A 1079 -9.86 13.29 -8.64
CA PRO A 1079 -10.58 14.50 -8.24
C PRO A 1079 -9.67 15.72 -8.03
N SER A 1080 -8.43 15.51 -7.57
CA SER A 1080 -7.40 16.56 -7.44
C SER A 1080 -6.69 16.88 -8.76
N ASN A 1081 -6.84 16.04 -9.78
CA ASN A 1081 -6.30 16.23 -11.12
C ASN A 1081 -7.35 15.90 -12.20
N PRO A 1082 -8.40 16.73 -12.35
CA PRO A 1082 -9.57 16.40 -13.18
C PRO A 1082 -9.28 16.37 -14.68
N HIS A 1083 -8.23 17.04 -15.14
CA HIS A 1083 -7.84 17.07 -16.55
C HIS A 1083 -6.71 16.09 -16.92
N GLY A 1084 -6.24 15.28 -15.96
CA GLY A 1084 -5.19 14.29 -16.20
C GLY A 1084 -3.78 14.90 -16.33
N LEU A 1085 -2.78 14.03 -16.41
CA LEU A 1085 -1.35 14.41 -16.46
C LEU A 1085 -1.00 15.15 -17.75
N HIS A 1086 -1.61 14.77 -18.87
CA HIS A 1086 -1.35 15.37 -20.16
C HIS A 1086 -1.74 16.85 -20.20
N HIS A 1087 -2.94 17.21 -19.74
CA HIS A 1087 -3.38 18.61 -19.77
C HIS A 1087 -2.89 19.42 -18.58
N THR A 1088 -2.92 18.88 -17.37
CA THR A 1088 -2.59 19.66 -16.15
C THR A 1088 -1.09 19.87 -15.98
N TYR A 1089 -0.30 18.83 -16.28
CA TYR A 1089 1.14 18.78 -16.02
C TYR A 1089 1.99 18.73 -17.30
N ASN A 1090 1.37 18.73 -18.49
CA ASN A 1090 2.06 18.64 -19.78
C ASN A 1090 2.91 17.36 -19.94
N ILE A 1091 2.45 16.24 -19.38
CA ILE A 1091 3.18 14.97 -19.44
C ILE A 1091 2.55 14.07 -20.51
N PRO A 1092 3.26 13.77 -21.62
CA PRO A 1092 2.76 12.89 -22.65
C PRO A 1092 2.62 11.44 -22.17
N ARG A 1093 1.93 10.63 -22.98
CA ARG A 1093 1.90 9.17 -22.80
C ARG A 1093 3.28 8.59 -23.12
N GLY A 1094 3.72 7.63 -22.32
CA GLY A 1094 5.00 6.95 -22.53
C GLY A 1094 4.93 5.85 -23.60
N GLU A 1095 6.05 5.16 -23.81
CA GLU A 1095 6.20 4.03 -24.71
C GLU A 1095 6.20 2.72 -23.91
N ALA A 1096 5.35 1.75 -24.27
CA ALA A 1096 5.43 0.39 -23.75
C ALA A 1096 5.90 -0.51 -24.90
N LEU A 1097 7.12 -1.04 -24.78
CA LEU A 1097 7.77 -1.76 -25.87
C LEU A 1097 7.88 -3.25 -25.57
N ASP A 1098 7.39 -4.08 -26.47
CA ASP A 1098 7.64 -5.52 -26.43
C ASP A 1098 9.10 -5.84 -26.85
N ILE A 1099 9.49 -7.11 -26.72
CA ILE A 1099 10.85 -7.53 -27.07
C ILE A 1099 11.19 -7.29 -28.55
N PHE A 1100 10.24 -7.44 -29.47
CA PHE A 1100 10.49 -7.29 -30.90
C PHE A 1100 10.70 -5.82 -31.28
N GLN A 1101 9.90 -4.93 -30.71
CA GLN A 1101 10.05 -3.48 -30.87
C GLN A 1101 11.38 -2.98 -30.30
N ILE A 1102 11.82 -3.53 -29.16
CA ILE A 1102 13.13 -3.21 -28.58
C ILE A 1102 14.25 -3.69 -29.50
N LEU A 1103 14.14 -4.91 -30.04
CA LEU A 1103 15.11 -5.48 -30.98
C LEU A 1103 15.27 -4.62 -32.23
N ASP A 1104 14.15 -4.13 -32.79
CA ASP A 1104 14.17 -3.25 -33.97
C ASP A 1104 14.89 -1.92 -33.69
N LYS A 1105 14.75 -1.37 -32.49
CA LYS A 1105 15.40 -0.12 -32.08
C LYS A 1105 16.88 -0.28 -31.70
N THR A 1106 17.30 -1.47 -31.29
CA THR A 1106 18.66 -1.76 -30.76
C THR A 1106 19.52 -2.61 -31.70
N GLU A 1107 18.95 -3.05 -32.83
CA GLU A 1107 19.56 -4.04 -33.72
C GLU A 1107 19.94 -5.36 -33.00
N GLY A 1108 19.28 -5.65 -31.89
CA GLY A 1108 19.48 -6.85 -31.07
C GLY A 1108 20.82 -6.97 -30.35
N LEU A 1109 21.48 -5.83 -30.13
CA LEU A 1109 22.78 -5.74 -29.47
C LEU A 1109 22.80 -4.62 -28.43
N LEU A 1110 23.36 -4.90 -27.26
CA LEU A 1110 23.77 -3.83 -26.35
C LEU A 1110 25.04 -3.18 -26.91
N GLN A 1111 24.94 -1.91 -27.30
CA GLN A 1111 26.08 -1.12 -27.75
C GLN A 1111 26.63 -0.29 -26.59
N PRO A 1112 27.97 -0.22 -26.42
CA PRO A 1112 28.55 0.72 -25.47
C PRO A 1112 28.14 2.14 -25.85
N THR A 1113 27.55 2.87 -24.92
CA THR A 1113 27.17 4.27 -25.16
C THR A 1113 28.43 5.14 -25.03
N SER A 1114 28.66 5.96 -26.07
CA SER A 1114 29.84 6.81 -26.24
C SER A 1114 29.92 7.92 -25.21
#